data_AF-A0A174MI09-F1
#
_entry.id   AF-A0A174MI09-F1
#
_cell.length_a   1.000
_cell.length_b   1.000
_cell.length_c   1.000
_cell.angle_alpha   90.00
_cell.angle_beta   90.00
_cell.angle_gamma   90.00
#
_symmetry.space_group_name_H-M   'P 1'
#
loop_
_entity.id
_entity.type
_entity.pdbx_description
1 polymer ?
#
loop_
_entity_poly.entity_id
_entity_poly.type
_entity_poly.pdbx_seq_one_letter_code
_entity_poly.pdbx_strand_id
1 'polypeptide(L)'
;MKQKLSVAPTLKNYDKKNLPKDILAGIIIMAVSIPISMGYAQISGLPAVYGLYGSVFPIILFALFSTSPQFIFGVDAAPAALVGAAVLGMGIEAGSKEAMTVVSVFTFFVALWLLAFYFMNAGKLVNYISAPVMGGFITGICTTIILMQVPKLMGSAAGTGELFELSEHIWEVLHHINAAALVMGIVALAILVVSKRLVPKFPMAVVLMVTGALFTYFGPVKEWGVPTLSAVEPSMPRWYIPDFEAVFSVQKASEVIVLSLSVAVVIMAETLLAENNFAQKNGYRIDDNTELLAFSIGNMAAAFTGCCPINGSVSRTAMSEQYEGKTQLTGLVAGVSMIAVLLFCTGFIGYLPVPVLTAIVISALMGATEFHLAKRLWKVSRTEFFIFVGAFFGVLILGTINGVLIGIILSFAEMIIRSAKPATCFLGVQPGHSHFRDIRESTNIHEIDGVIIYRFSSGLFFANAKVLVRDIEDHLKHDTKAVIIDAGAIGSIDITGADSIESLYRSLKQKGVKLYITEHIAELNEQLRKLGLGYLIEQGCVRRTIHIALKDMGINRPYPLEGGVDNEERSASRKRADNRVQEFVWAFGAESEEQIEKQIKLQIEQLKKTKDIEEIMHGRWAHMDEFDQDEWLEHLEEHLKEIVNISGKDVHTLAADIEMHRREVHERIAREHPELAERFAQRRHLLDKHLKERRPEVYRIIVQLREGNKHK
;
A
#
# COMPACT_ATOMS: atom_id res chain seq x y z
N MET A 1 -8.30 -26.50 -6.54
CA MET A 1 -9.10 -26.49 -7.78
C MET A 1 -8.28 -25.83 -8.88
N LYS A 2 -7.85 -26.56 -9.91
CA LYS A 2 -7.23 -25.94 -11.10
C LYS A 2 -8.34 -25.15 -11.82
N GLN A 3 -8.24 -23.81 -11.90
CA GLN A 3 -9.17 -23.04 -12.71
C GLN A 3 -9.07 -23.53 -14.16
N LYS A 4 -10.21 -23.80 -14.80
CA LYS A 4 -10.25 -24.12 -16.23
C LYS A 4 -9.86 -22.85 -16.99
N LEU A 5 -8.90 -22.97 -17.92
CA LEU A 5 -8.51 -21.90 -18.83
C LEU A 5 -9.77 -21.30 -19.46
N SER A 6 -9.99 -20.01 -19.23
CA SER A 6 -11.16 -19.28 -19.73
C SER A 6 -10.71 -18.36 -20.84
N VAL A 7 -11.18 -18.59 -22.08
CA VAL A 7 -10.97 -17.63 -23.17
C VAL A 7 -11.80 -16.37 -22.91
N ALA A 8 -11.17 -15.22 -23.13
CA ALA A 8 -11.69 -13.87 -22.94
C ALA A 8 -12.40 -13.67 -21.58
N PRO A 9 -11.70 -13.91 -20.45
CA PRO A 9 -12.35 -13.94 -19.13
C PRO A 9 -12.96 -12.58 -18.77
N THR A 10 -12.31 -11.48 -19.18
CA THR A 10 -12.76 -10.10 -18.94
C THR A 10 -13.97 -9.68 -19.79
N LEU A 11 -14.32 -10.44 -20.84
CA LEU A 11 -15.43 -10.15 -21.76
C LEU A 11 -16.70 -10.97 -21.48
N LYS A 12 -16.64 -11.99 -20.61
CA LYS A 12 -17.76 -12.91 -20.36
C LYS A 12 -19.03 -12.23 -19.84
N ASN A 13 -18.89 -11.19 -19.02
CA ASN A 13 -19.99 -10.40 -18.45
C ASN A 13 -19.83 -8.92 -18.79
N TYR A 14 -19.61 -8.62 -20.07
CA TYR A 14 -19.29 -7.28 -20.52
C TYR A 14 -20.45 -6.29 -20.32
N ASP A 15 -20.20 -5.22 -19.55
CA ASP A 15 -21.14 -4.09 -19.45
C ASP A 15 -21.04 -3.21 -20.70
N LYS A 16 -22.12 -3.14 -21.48
CA LYS A 16 -22.21 -2.34 -22.71
C LYS A 16 -21.90 -0.86 -22.50
N LYS A 17 -22.03 -0.33 -21.29
CA LYS A 17 -21.66 1.06 -20.95
C LYS A 17 -20.17 1.33 -21.10
N ASN A 18 -19.33 0.29 -21.05
CA ASN A 18 -17.89 0.40 -21.19
C ASN A 18 -17.44 0.41 -22.67
N LEU A 19 -18.30 0.03 -23.60
CA LEU A 19 -17.96 -0.08 -25.03
C LEU A 19 -17.30 1.18 -25.62
N PRO A 20 -17.88 2.39 -25.49
CA PRO A 20 -17.24 3.58 -26.02
C PRO A 20 -15.92 3.91 -25.32
N LYS A 21 -15.78 3.56 -24.03
CA LYS A 21 -14.55 3.82 -23.26
C LYS A 21 -13.41 2.92 -23.71
N ASP A 22 -13.67 1.62 -23.83
CA ASP A 22 -12.68 0.63 -24.28
C ASP A 22 -12.27 0.86 -25.74
N ILE A 23 -13.20 1.28 -26.62
CA ILE A 23 -12.87 1.63 -28.01
C ILE A 23 -11.96 2.86 -28.06
N LEU A 24 -12.34 3.93 -27.36
CA LEU A 24 -11.55 5.16 -27.33
C LEU A 24 -10.16 4.91 -26.74
N ALA A 25 -10.09 4.22 -25.59
CA ALA A 25 -8.84 3.84 -24.97
C ALA A 25 -7.98 2.99 -25.92
N GLY A 26 -8.57 1.99 -26.60
CA GLY A 26 -7.85 1.12 -27.54
C GLY A 26 -7.23 1.87 -28.71
N ILE A 27 -7.94 2.84 -29.30
CA ILE A 27 -7.41 3.69 -30.37
C ILE A 27 -6.24 4.54 -29.87
N ILE A 28 -6.35 5.10 -28.66
CA ILE A 28 -5.27 5.90 -28.05
C ILE A 28 -4.06 5.03 -27.76
N ILE A 29 -4.26 3.83 -27.20
CA ILE A 29 -3.19 2.86 -26.94
C ILE A 29 -2.50 2.47 -28.23
N MET A 30 -3.24 2.22 -29.31
CA MET A 30 -2.65 1.96 -30.63
C MET A 30 -1.75 3.12 -31.07
N ALA A 31 -2.26 4.35 -31.04
CA ALA A 31 -1.51 5.53 -31.49
C ALA A 31 -0.20 5.70 -30.71
N VAL A 32 -0.27 5.56 -29.39
CA VAL A 32 0.90 5.69 -28.51
C VAL A 32 1.86 4.51 -28.65
N SER A 33 1.37 3.33 -29.05
CA SER A 33 2.22 2.15 -29.25
C SER A 33 3.12 2.27 -30.48
N ILE A 34 2.70 2.99 -31.53
CA ILE A 34 3.50 3.18 -32.76
C ILE A 34 4.95 3.62 -32.45
N PRO A 35 5.18 4.81 -31.85
CA PRO A 35 6.54 5.29 -31.63
C PRO A 35 7.33 4.46 -30.62
N ILE A 36 6.66 4.00 -29.56
CA ILE A 36 7.28 3.27 -28.46
C ILE A 36 7.82 1.93 -28.96
N SER A 37 6.95 1.15 -29.60
CA SER A 37 7.31 -0.19 -30.05
C SER A 37 8.37 -0.16 -31.16
N MET A 38 8.31 0.82 -32.07
CA MET A 38 9.31 0.98 -33.13
C MET A 38 10.71 1.23 -32.57
N GLY A 39 10.83 2.13 -31.59
CA GLY A 39 12.12 2.43 -30.97
C GLY A 39 12.69 1.22 -30.22
N TYR A 40 11.84 0.48 -29.49
CA TYR A 40 12.30 -0.71 -28.75
C TYR A 40 12.66 -1.88 -29.66
N ALA A 41 11.98 -2.06 -30.80
CA ALA A 41 12.42 -3.03 -31.80
C ALA A 41 13.85 -2.72 -32.28
N GLN A 42 14.17 -1.46 -32.54
CA GLN A 42 15.53 -1.04 -32.91
C GLN A 42 16.55 -1.31 -31.81
N ILE A 43 16.21 -1.05 -30.55
CA ILE A 43 17.08 -1.38 -29.40
C ILE A 43 17.36 -2.89 -29.35
N SER A 44 16.36 -3.73 -29.65
CA SER A 44 16.55 -5.19 -29.70
C SER A 44 17.33 -5.71 -30.92
N GLY A 45 17.81 -4.82 -31.79
CA GLY A 45 18.54 -5.18 -33.01
C GLY A 45 17.64 -5.50 -34.21
N LEU A 46 16.33 -5.22 -34.13
CA LEU A 46 15.38 -5.43 -35.22
C LEU A 46 15.07 -4.15 -36.01
N PRO A 47 14.65 -4.25 -37.28
CA PRO A 47 14.05 -3.12 -37.98
C PRO A 47 12.81 -2.58 -37.24
N ALA A 48 12.58 -1.27 -37.32
CA ALA A 48 11.51 -0.59 -36.56
C ALA A 48 10.10 -1.18 -36.78
N VAL A 49 9.82 -1.70 -37.98
CA VAL A 49 8.52 -2.30 -38.32
C VAL A 49 8.15 -3.49 -37.41
N TYR A 50 9.14 -4.23 -36.91
CA TYR A 50 8.90 -5.35 -36.00
C TYR A 50 8.26 -4.92 -34.68
N GLY A 51 8.46 -3.66 -34.28
CA GLY A 51 7.75 -3.07 -33.15
C GLY A 51 6.24 -3.00 -33.36
N LEU A 52 5.83 -2.65 -34.59
CA LEU A 52 4.41 -2.60 -34.96
C LEU A 52 3.83 -4.00 -35.02
N TYR A 53 4.58 -4.97 -35.53
CA TYR A 53 4.18 -6.39 -35.56
C TYR A 53 3.96 -6.95 -34.14
N GLY A 54 4.86 -6.63 -33.21
CA GLY A 54 4.70 -6.95 -31.79
C GLY A 54 3.49 -6.31 -31.13
N SER A 55 2.90 -5.31 -31.77
CA SER A 55 1.71 -4.58 -31.30
C SER A 55 0.40 -5.06 -31.94
N VAL A 56 0.42 -6.18 -32.67
CA VAL A 56 -0.77 -6.76 -33.34
C VAL A 56 -1.20 -8.06 -32.64
N PHE A 57 -0.75 -9.22 -33.15
CA PHE A 57 -1.18 -10.53 -32.68
C PHE A 57 -0.80 -10.80 -31.22
N PRO A 58 0.39 -10.41 -30.75
CA PRO A 58 0.76 -10.66 -29.37
C PRO A 58 -0.14 -9.93 -28.36
N ILE A 59 -0.55 -8.69 -28.64
CA ILE A 59 -1.48 -7.93 -27.81
C ILE A 59 -2.88 -8.55 -27.86
N ILE A 60 -3.34 -8.95 -29.05
CA ILE A 60 -4.66 -9.59 -29.23
C ILE A 60 -4.72 -10.89 -28.42
N LEU A 61 -3.70 -11.74 -28.51
CA LEU A 61 -3.67 -13.01 -27.80
C LEU A 61 -3.54 -12.80 -26.29
N PHE A 62 -2.71 -11.86 -25.84
CA PHE A 62 -2.67 -11.47 -24.44
C PHE A 62 -4.06 -11.04 -23.94
N ALA A 63 -4.75 -10.16 -24.67
CA ALA A 63 -6.09 -9.68 -24.31
C ALA A 63 -7.15 -10.80 -24.23
N LEU A 64 -6.97 -11.89 -24.99
CA LEU A 64 -7.86 -13.06 -24.96
C LEU A 64 -7.61 -13.98 -23.77
N PHE A 65 -6.42 -14.00 -23.17
CA PHE A 65 -6.07 -14.95 -22.10
C PHE A 65 -5.79 -14.29 -20.74
N SER A 66 -5.52 -12.98 -20.72
CA SER A 66 -5.27 -12.23 -19.48
C SER A 66 -6.53 -12.12 -18.63
N THR A 67 -6.36 -12.30 -17.32
CA THR A 67 -7.36 -12.08 -16.27
C THR A 67 -7.40 -10.62 -15.81
N SER A 68 -6.33 -9.86 -16.04
CA SER A 68 -6.24 -8.44 -15.77
C SER A 68 -7.13 -7.66 -16.75
N PRO A 69 -8.05 -6.79 -16.30
CA PRO A 69 -8.95 -6.05 -17.18
C PRO A 69 -8.33 -4.82 -17.83
N GLN A 70 -7.28 -4.23 -17.26
CA GLN A 70 -6.80 -2.90 -17.68
C GLN A 70 -5.38 -2.90 -18.24
N PHE A 71 -4.63 -3.95 -17.93
CA PHE A 71 -3.20 -3.98 -18.17
C PHE A 71 -2.90 -4.24 -19.64
N ILE A 72 -1.94 -3.49 -20.21
CA ILE A 72 -1.63 -3.51 -21.64
C ILE A 72 -0.27 -4.17 -21.86
N PHE A 73 -0.24 -5.17 -22.73
CA PHE A 73 0.96 -5.91 -23.14
C PHE A 73 1.54 -5.34 -24.45
N GLY A 74 2.82 -5.56 -24.72
CA GLY A 74 3.44 -5.30 -26.03
C GLY A 74 4.95 -5.06 -25.93
N VAL A 75 5.57 -4.54 -26.99
CA VAL A 75 7.03 -4.32 -27.02
C VAL A 75 7.44 -3.28 -25.97
N ASP A 76 8.46 -3.56 -25.17
CA ASP A 76 8.85 -2.74 -24.03
C ASP A 76 10.37 -2.63 -23.87
N ALA A 77 10.83 -1.65 -23.08
CA ALA A 77 12.23 -1.23 -23.02
C ALA A 77 13.18 -2.31 -22.48
N ALA A 78 12.87 -2.92 -21.33
CA ALA A 78 13.79 -3.79 -20.63
C ALA A 78 14.09 -5.11 -21.38
N PRO A 79 13.08 -5.88 -21.86
CA PRO A 79 13.36 -7.04 -22.70
C PRO A 79 14.08 -6.67 -23.98
N ALA A 80 13.73 -5.54 -24.60
CA ALA A 80 14.38 -5.09 -25.83
C ALA A 80 15.87 -4.77 -25.61
N ALA A 81 16.21 -4.08 -24.52
CA ALA A 81 17.59 -3.76 -24.16
C ALA A 81 18.41 -5.02 -23.86
N LEU A 82 17.85 -5.98 -23.13
CA LEU A 82 18.53 -7.24 -22.81
C LEU A 82 18.80 -8.09 -24.05
N VAL A 83 17.81 -8.20 -24.94
CA VAL A 83 17.98 -8.90 -26.21
C VAL A 83 18.98 -8.16 -27.10
N GLY A 84 18.90 -6.83 -27.17
CA GLY A 84 19.86 -6.01 -27.93
C GLY A 84 21.29 -6.22 -27.45
N ALA A 85 21.52 -6.16 -26.14
CA ALA A 85 22.82 -6.42 -25.52
C ALA A 85 23.32 -7.85 -25.80
N ALA A 86 22.43 -8.86 -25.73
CA ALA A 86 22.77 -10.24 -26.06
C ALA A 86 23.20 -10.40 -27.53
N VAL A 87 22.42 -9.83 -28.46
CA VAL A 87 22.69 -9.87 -29.91
C VAL A 87 24.02 -9.16 -30.23
N LEU A 88 24.27 -7.99 -29.63
CA LEU A 88 25.53 -7.27 -29.76
C LEU A 88 26.72 -8.06 -29.16
N GLY A 89 26.54 -8.68 -28.00
CA GLY A 89 27.55 -9.53 -27.36
C GLY A 89 27.94 -10.75 -28.21
N MET A 90 26.99 -11.26 -29.00
CA MET A 90 27.22 -12.32 -29.98
C MET A 90 27.88 -11.84 -31.29
N GLY A 91 28.23 -10.55 -31.39
CA GLY A 91 28.86 -9.94 -32.56
C GLY A 91 27.92 -9.77 -33.76
N ILE A 92 26.60 -9.73 -33.53
CA ILE A 92 25.60 -9.63 -34.59
C ILE A 92 25.24 -8.16 -34.81
N GLU A 93 25.32 -7.71 -36.06
CA GLU A 93 24.98 -6.33 -36.43
C GLU A 93 23.45 -6.09 -36.32
N ALA A 94 23.06 -4.98 -35.68
CA ALA A 94 21.67 -4.58 -35.57
C ALA A 94 21.02 -4.31 -36.94
N GLY A 95 19.80 -4.80 -37.15
CA GLY A 95 19.08 -4.69 -38.42
C GLY A 95 19.51 -5.68 -39.50
N SER A 96 20.52 -6.53 -39.22
CA SER A 96 20.93 -7.60 -40.12
C SER A 96 19.90 -8.72 -40.20
N LYS A 97 19.97 -9.53 -41.27
CA LYS A 97 19.15 -10.75 -41.40
C LYS A 97 19.45 -11.75 -40.27
N GLU A 98 20.70 -11.82 -39.80
CA GLU A 98 21.08 -12.67 -38.68
C GLU A 98 20.40 -12.22 -37.39
N ALA A 99 20.36 -10.91 -37.09
CA ALA A 99 19.65 -10.37 -35.93
C ALA A 99 18.16 -10.74 -35.96
N MET A 100 17.50 -10.61 -37.12
CA MET A 100 16.09 -10.96 -37.28
C MET A 100 15.82 -12.44 -36.95
N THR A 101 16.71 -13.34 -37.40
CA THR A 101 16.61 -14.77 -37.09
C THR A 101 16.85 -15.05 -35.61
N VAL A 102 17.96 -14.56 -35.06
CA VAL A 102 18.37 -14.85 -33.67
C VAL A 102 17.37 -14.30 -32.67
N VAL A 103 16.88 -13.07 -32.85
CA VAL A 103 15.90 -12.46 -31.94
C VAL A 103 14.58 -13.24 -31.92
N SER A 104 14.12 -13.76 -33.06
CA SER A 104 12.89 -14.55 -33.11
C SER A 104 13.01 -15.89 -32.35
N VAL A 105 14.16 -16.56 -32.46
CA VAL A 105 14.47 -17.79 -31.69
C VAL A 105 14.64 -17.46 -30.21
N PHE A 106 15.30 -16.35 -29.88
CA PHE A 106 15.43 -15.88 -28.51
C PHE A 106 14.06 -15.66 -27.87
N THR A 107 13.14 -15.01 -28.59
CA THR A 107 11.75 -14.76 -28.17
C THR A 107 10.97 -16.05 -27.97
N PHE A 108 11.21 -17.06 -28.81
CA PHE A 108 10.61 -18.39 -28.64
C PHE A 108 11.03 -19.04 -27.32
N PHE A 109 12.33 -19.02 -26.98
CA PHE A 109 12.80 -19.57 -25.71
C PHE A 109 12.30 -18.77 -24.51
N VAL A 110 12.20 -17.44 -24.60
CA VAL A 110 11.52 -16.62 -23.57
C VAL A 110 10.09 -17.12 -23.34
N ALA A 111 9.32 -17.35 -24.40
CA ALA A 111 7.96 -17.87 -24.30
C ALA A 111 7.89 -19.25 -23.65
N LEU A 112 8.86 -20.13 -23.94
CA LEU A 112 8.98 -21.45 -23.31
C LEU A 112 9.32 -21.37 -21.83
N TRP A 113 10.23 -20.48 -21.43
CA TRP A 113 10.56 -20.27 -20.02
C TRP A 113 9.36 -19.73 -19.22
N LEU A 114 8.63 -18.76 -19.79
CA LEU A 114 7.37 -18.27 -19.19
C LEU A 114 6.33 -19.40 -19.07
N LEU A 115 6.26 -20.31 -20.05
CA LEU A 115 5.39 -21.48 -19.98
C LEU A 115 5.84 -22.47 -18.88
N ALA A 116 7.15 -22.66 -18.72
CA ALA A 116 7.71 -23.48 -17.65
C ALA A 116 7.38 -22.88 -16.27
N PHE A 117 7.51 -21.55 -16.11
CA PHE A 117 7.14 -20.83 -14.89
C PHE A 117 5.66 -20.99 -14.54
N TYR A 118 4.77 -20.99 -15.54
CA TYR A 118 3.36 -21.31 -15.34
C TYR A 118 3.14 -22.73 -14.76
N PHE A 119 3.83 -23.75 -15.31
CA PHE A 119 3.72 -25.12 -14.79
C PHE A 119 4.30 -25.27 -13.38
N MET A 120 5.33 -24.48 -13.05
CA MET A 120 5.95 -24.42 -11.73
C MET A 120 5.11 -23.64 -10.69
N ASN A 121 4.03 -22.98 -11.12
CA ASN A 121 3.25 -22.05 -10.29
C ASN A 121 4.08 -20.86 -9.75
N ALA A 122 5.02 -20.36 -10.57
CA ALA A 122 5.93 -19.29 -10.18
C ALA A 122 5.20 -17.96 -9.90
N GLY A 123 3.99 -17.76 -10.42
CA GLY A 123 3.17 -16.57 -10.14
C GLY A 123 2.91 -16.35 -8.64
N LYS A 124 2.94 -17.43 -7.83
CA LYS A 124 2.81 -17.34 -6.37
C LYS A 124 3.90 -16.49 -5.71
N LEU A 125 5.06 -16.33 -6.34
CA LEU A 125 6.18 -15.56 -5.78
C LEU A 125 5.83 -14.09 -5.55
N VAL A 126 4.86 -13.55 -6.31
CA VAL A 126 4.44 -12.15 -6.21
C VAL A 126 3.72 -11.86 -4.89
N ASN A 127 3.09 -12.87 -4.28
CA ASN A 127 2.42 -12.72 -2.97
C ASN A 127 3.38 -12.37 -1.83
N TYR A 128 4.68 -12.56 -2.02
CA TYR A 128 5.71 -12.23 -1.03
C TYR A 128 6.27 -10.81 -1.18
N ILE A 129 5.70 -10.01 -2.08
CA ILE A 129 6.21 -8.67 -2.39
C ILE A 129 5.28 -7.64 -1.75
N SER A 130 5.84 -6.85 -0.83
CA SER A 130 5.08 -5.85 -0.08
C SER A 130 4.80 -4.60 -0.90
N ALA A 131 3.76 -3.85 -0.52
CA ALA A 131 3.39 -2.59 -1.19
C ALA A 131 4.53 -1.55 -1.27
N PRO A 132 5.36 -1.35 -0.23
CA PRO A 132 6.52 -0.45 -0.33
C PRO A 132 7.53 -0.89 -1.40
N VAL A 133 7.75 -2.20 -1.56
CA VAL A 133 8.65 -2.74 -2.59
C VAL A 133 8.07 -2.49 -3.97
N MET A 134 6.77 -2.78 -4.19
CA MET A 134 6.10 -2.54 -5.47
C MET A 134 6.13 -1.06 -5.87
N GLY A 135 5.80 -0.16 -4.94
CA GLY A 135 5.81 1.27 -5.21
C GLY A 135 7.22 1.80 -5.52
N GLY A 136 8.24 1.34 -4.77
CA GLY A 136 9.63 1.71 -4.99
C GLY A 136 10.14 1.22 -6.35
N PHE A 137 9.84 -0.04 -6.68
CA PHE A 137 10.15 -0.67 -7.95
C PHE A 137 9.52 0.06 -9.16
N ILE A 138 8.22 0.30 -9.14
CA ILE A 138 7.50 0.97 -10.24
C ILE A 138 8.00 2.40 -10.42
N THR A 139 8.22 3.12 -9.32
CA THR A 139 8.78 4.47 -9.36
C THR A 139 10.21 4.45 -9.93
N GLY A 140 10.99 3.42 -9.61
CA GLY A 140 12.33 3.18 -10.17
C GLY A 140 12.27 3.01 -11.68
N ILE A 141 11.48 2.04 -12.18
CA ILE A 141 11.31 1.78 -13.62
C ILE A 141 10.83 3.02 -14.36
N CYS A 142 9.80 3.69 -13.85
CA CYS A 142 9.28 4.91 -14.49
C CYS A 142 10.37 5.99 -14.60
N THR A 143 11.19 6.14 -13.55
CA THR A 143 12.29 7.11 -13.53
C THR A 143 13.39 6.72 -14.52
N THR A 144 13.81 5.45 -14.56
CA THR A 144 14.78 4.94 -15.53
C THR A 144 14.32 5.21 -16.96
N ILE A 145 13.08 4.87 -17.31
CA ILE A 145 12.55 5.07 -18.66
C ILE A 145 12.44 6.57 -19.02
N ILE A 146 12.06 7.42 -18.07
CA ILE A 146 12.05 8.88 -18.27
C ILE A 146 13.47 9.36 -18.58
N LEU A 147 14.47 8.93 -17.81
CA LEU A 147 15.86 9.30 -18.06
C LEU A 147 16.35 8.80 -19.43
N MET A 148 15.97 7.58 -19.86
CA MET A 148 16.26 7.06 -21.20
C MET A 148 15.63 7.88 -22.33
N GLN A 149 14.52 8.57 -22.04
CA GLN A 149 13.81 9.42 -22.99
C GLN A 149 14.40 10.85 -23.09
N VAL A 150 15.11 11.34 -22.06
CA VAL A 150 15.64 12.72 -22.05
C VAL A 150 16.52 13.03 -23.27
N PRO A 151 17.50 12.18 -23.68
CA PRO A 151 18.31 12.44 -24.87
C PRO A 151 17.51 12.62 -26.17
N LYS A 152 16.36 11.94 -26.31
CA LYS A 152 15.48 12.08 -27.48
C LYS A 152 14.78 13.43 -27.55
N LEU A 153 14.51 14.07 -26.41
CA LEU A 153 14.01 15.46 -26.41
C LEU A 153 15.06 16.40 -27.00
N MET A 154 16.34 16.11 -26.80
CA MET A 154 17.47 16.91 -27.25
C MET A 154 17.85 16.64 -28.72
N GLY A 155 17.12 15.74 -29.40
CA GLY A 155 17.36 15.36 -30.79
C GLY A 155 18.31 14.20 -30.99
N SER A 156 18.74 13.52 -29.92
CA SER A 156 19.64 12.35 -29.97
C SER A 156 18.87 11.02 -29.98
N ALA A 157 19.59 9.90 -30.07
CA ALA A 157 19.07 8.56 -29.87
C ALA A 157 18.62 8.34 -28.40
N ALA A 158 17.98 7.19 -28.12
CA ALA A 158 17.65 6.83 -26.75
C ALA A 158 18.91 6.64 -25.91
N GLY A 159 18.88 7.05 -24.64
CA GLY A 159 19.92 6.64 -23.69
C GLY A 159 19.83 5.15 -23.40
N THR A 160 20.97 4.53 -23.14
CA THR A 160 21.12 3.11 -22.79
C THR A 160 21.83 2.95 -21.45
N GLY A 161 21.61 1.82 -20.79
CA GLY A 161 22.27 1.51 -19.52
C GLY A 161 21.50 1.94 -18.27
N GLU A 162 22.13 1.71 -17.12
CA GLU A 162 21.63 2.09 -15.80
C GLU A 162 22.00 3.55 -15.46
N LEU A 163 21.61 4.05 -14.27
CA LEU A 163 21.68 5.47 -13.92
C LEU A 163 23.04 6.14 -14.20
N PHE A 164 24.17 5.48 -13.92
CA PHE A 164 25.49 6.05 -14.14
C PHE A 164 25.83 6.18 -15.63
N GLU A 165 25.72 5.08 -16.40
CA GLU A 165 25.93 5.08 -17.85
C GLU A 165 24.99 6.07 -18.56
N LEU A 166 23.73 6.11 -18.11
CA LEU A 166 22.72 7.01 -18.65
C LEU A 166 23.04 8.47 -18.33
N SER A 167 23.59 8.76 -17.14
CA SER A 167 24.01 10.11 -16.77
C SER A 167 25.19 10.58 -17.61
N GLU A 168 26.14 9.70 -17.92
CA GLU A 168 27.27 9.99 -18.82
C GLU A 168 26.76 10.27 -20.23
N HIS A 169 25.86 9.43 -20.76
CA HIS A 169 25.27 9.64 -22.07
C HIS A 169 24.47 10.96 -22.17
N ILE A 170 23.68 11.29 -21.13
CA ILE A 170 22.97 12.58 -21.07
C ILE A 170 23.97 13.74 -21.06
N TRP A 171 25.06 13.62 -20.32
CA TRP A 171 26.13 14.62 -20.25
C TRP A 171 26.82 14.83 -21.61
N GLU A 172 27.06 13.77 -22.38
CA GLU A 172 27.59 13.88 -23.74
C GLU A 172 26.60 14.58 -24.68
N VAL A 173 25.31 14.19 -24.64
CA VAL A 173 24.26 14.76 -25.50
C VAL A 173 24.00 16.24 -25.19
N LEU A 174 24.24 16.69 -23.96
CA LEU A 174 24.19 18.11 -23.56
C LEU A 174 25.12 19.01 -24.41
N HIS A 175 26.16 18.46 -25.03
CA HIS A 175 27.07 19.21 -25.90
C HIS A 175 26.57 19.35 -27.34
N HIS A 176 25.62 18.51 -27.77
CA HIS A 176 25.12 18.43 -29.15
C HIS A 176 23.59 18.53 -29.23
N ILE A 177 23.03 19.60 -28.68
CA ILE A 177 21.58 19.79 -28.56
C ILE A 177 20.99 20.31 -29.88
N ASN A 178 19.96 19.64 -30.38
CA ASN A 178 19.06 20.22 -31.36
C ASN A 178 18.00 21.09 -30.64
N ALA A 179 18.17 22.42 -30.73
CA ALA A 179 17.29 23.37 -30.06
C ALA A 179 15.83 23.28 -30.52
N ALA A 180 15.59 23.04 -31.82
CA ALA A 180 14.24 22.90 -32.37
C ALA A 180 13.52 21.66 -31.82
N ALA A 181 14.24 20.54 -31.72
CA ALA A 181 13.74 19.31 -31.11
C ALA A 181 13.39 19.53 -29.63
N LEU A 182 14.28 20.18 -28.88
CA LEU A 182 14.10 20.44 -27.46
C LEU A 182 12.88 21.33 -27.18
N VAL A 183 12.76 22.45 -27.91
CA VAL A 183 11.61 23.36 -27.77
C VAL A 183 10.31 22.64 -28.14
N MET A 184 10.30 21.89 -29.24
CA MET A 184 9.12 21.13 -29.66
C MET A 184 8.69 20.10 -28.60
N GLY A 185 9.65 19.36 -28.04
CA GLY A 185 9.40 18.38 -26.98
C GLY A 185 8.91 19.01 -25.68
N ILE A 186 9.54 20.09 -25.21
CA ILE A 186 9.14 20.80 -23.99
C ILE A 186 7.75 21.41 -24.14
N VAL A 187 7.44 22.03 -25.28
CA VAL A 187 6.12 22.60 -25.56
C VAL A 187 5.07 21.50 -25.59
N ALA A 188 5.32 20.38 -26.27
CA ALA A 188 4.41 19.24 -26.27
C ALA A 188 4.18 18.68 -24.85
N LEU A 189 5.25 18.56 -24.05
CA LEU A 189 5.16 18.09 -22.66
C LEU A 189 4.35 19.06 -21.79
N ALA A 190 4.60 20.36 -21.93
CA ALA A 190 3.85 21.40 -21.21
C ALA A 190 2.37 21.35 -21.57
N ILE A 191 2.03 21.23 -22.86
CA ILE A 191 0.64 21.09 -23.32
C ILE A 191 -0.01 19.85 -22.67
N LEU A 192 0.67 18.71 -22.67
CA LEU A 192 0.15 17.46 -22.07
C LEU A 192 -0.08 17.59 -20.55
N VAL A 193 0.87 18.17 -19.82
CA VAL A 193 0.78 18.33 -18.36
C VAL A 193 -0.34 19.31 -18.00
N VAL A 194 -0.46 20.42 -18.73
CA VAL A 194 -1.53 21.41 -18.51
C VAL A 194 -2.88 20.81 -18.89
N SER A 195 -2.98 20.10 -20.01
CA SER A 195 -4.23 19.49 -20.45
C SER A 195 -4.72 18.40 -19.51
N LYS A 196 -3.83 17.67 -18.84
CA LYS A 196 -4.20 16.70 -17.80
C LYS A 196 -4.96 17.36 -16.64
N ARG A 197 -4.71 18.64 -16.36
CA ARG A 197 -5.44 19.39 -15.32
C ARG A 197 -6.73 20.01 -15.84
N LEU A 198 -6.73 20.53 -17.08
CA LEU A 198 -7.87 21.28 -17.64
C LEU A 198 -8.92 20.37 -18.31
N VAL A 199 -8.48 19.40 -19.10
CA VAL A 199 -9.31 18.52 -19.95
C VAL A 199 -8.82 17.06 -19.90
N PRO A 200 -8.78 16.40 -18.73
CA PRO A 200 -8.15 15.10 -18.53
C PRO A 200 -8.65 13.97 -19.45
N LYS A 201 -9.92 14.05 -19.89
CA LYS A 201 -10.57 13.05 -20.75
C LYS A 201 -10.33 13.26 -22.24
N PHE A 202 -9.81 14.42 -22.65
CA PHE A 202 -9.59 14.72 -24.06
C PHE A 202 -8.24 14.12 -24.52
N PRO A 203 -8.18 13.39 -25.65
CA PRO A 203 -7.00 12.64 -26.08
C PRO A 203 -5.90 13.54 -26.68
N MET A 204 -5.34 14.44 -25.87
CA MET A 204 -4.33 15.40 -26.31
C MET A 204 -3.08 14.76 -26.90
N ALA A 205 -2.72 13.55 -26.47
CA ALA A 205 -1.60 12.81 -27.06
C ALA A 205 -1.84 12.51 -28.55
N VAL A 206 -3.05 12.07 -28.92
CA VAL A 206 -3.41 11.79 -30.33
C VAL A 206 -3.44 13.09 -31.14
N VAL A 207 -3.98 14.17 -30.56
CA VAL A 207 -4.00 15.48 -31.22
C VAL A 207 -2.57 15.95 -31.49
N LEU A 208 -1.68 15.89 -30.49
CA LEU A 208 -0.28 16.29 -30.65
C LEU A 208 0.46 15.44 -31.69
N MET A 209 0.19 14.15 -31.78
CA MET A 209 0.74 13.30 -32.83
C MET A 209 0.30 13.76 -34.22
N VAL A 210 -1.00 13.99 -34.40
CA VAL A 210 -1.56 14.45 -35.69
C VAL A 210 -1.02 15.83 -36.05
N THR A 211 -1.05 16.79 -35.13
CA THR A 211 -0.54 18.14 -35.38
C THR A 211 0.96 18.15 -35.60
N GLY A 212 1.71 17.30 -34.88
CA GLY A 212 3.16 17.14 -35.07
C GLY A 212 3.48 16.61 -36.46
N ALA A 213 2.77 15.59 -36.93
CA ALA A 213 2.94 15.07 -38.28
C ALA A 213 2.53 16.06 -39.38
N LEU A 214 1.41 16.79 -39.19
CA LEU A 214 1.00 17.85 -40.12
C LEU A 214 2.05 18.97 -40.16
N PHE A 215 2.61 19.34 -39.02
CA PHE A 215 3.67 20.34 -38.94
C PHE A 215 4.97 19.86 -39.62
N THR A 216 5.31 18.57 -39.51
CA THR A 216 6.42 17.98 -40.27
C THR A 216 6.15 17.89 -41.77
N TYR A 217 4.90 17.68 -42.18
CA TYR A 217 4.52 17.57 -43.58
C TYR A 217 4.50 18.93 -44.30
N PHE A 218 3.89 19.93 -43.67
CA PHE A 218 3.72 21.27 -44.26
C PHE A 218 4.84 22.26 -43.88
N GLY A 219 5.64 21.95 -42.86
CA GLY A 219 6.69 22.82 -42.34
C GLY A 219 8.10 22.25 -42.44
N PRO A 220 9.14 23.07 -42.19
CA PRO A 220 10.55 22.71 -42.37
C PRO A 220 11.13 21.92 -41.17
N VAL A 221 10.34 21.07 -40.53
CA VAL A 221 10.76 20.33 -39.31
C VAL A 221 11.98 19.44 -39.58
N LYS A 222 12.01 18.77 -40.74
CA LYS A 222 13.15 17.94 -41.16
C LYS A 222 14.38 18.79 -41.50
N GLU A 223 14.19 19.99 -42.02
CA GLU A 223 15.28 20.94 -42.33
C GLU A 223 15.92 21.50 -41.06
N TRP A 224 15.15 21.62 -39.97
CA TRP A 224 15.67 21.95 -38.65
C TRP A 224 16.45 20.81 -37.97
N GLY A 225 16.64 19.68 -38.66
CA GLY A 225 17.33 18.51 -38.14
C GLY A 225 16.58 17.78 -37.03
N VAL A 226 15.27 18.03 -36.88
CA VAL A 226 14.46 17.34 -35.87
C VAL A 226 14.26 15.89 -36.31
N PRO A 227 14.62 14.90 -35.46
CA PRO A 227 14.48 13.49 -35.82
C PRO A 227 12.99 13.12 -35.95
N THR A 228 12.67 12.39 -37.01
CA THR A 228 11.35 11.78 -37.26
C THR A 228 11.45 10.27 -37.28
N LEU A 229 10.35 9.55 -37.05
CA LEU A 229 10.35 8.10 -37.19
C LEU A 229 10.71 7.65 -38.62
N SER A 230 11.25 6.44 -38.75
CA SER A 230 11.52 5.81 -40.03
C SER A 230 10.22 5.51 -40.78
N ALA A 231 10.21 5.73 -42.10
CA ALA A 231 9.09 5.34 -42.94
C ALA A 231 8.91 3.81 -42.94
N VAL A 232 7.65 3.37 -43.01
CA VAL A 232 7.28 1.95 -42.97
C VAL A 232 6.48 1.60 -44.22
N GLU A 233 6.85 0.52 -44.89
CA GLU A 233 6.10 0.02 -46.04
C GLU A 233 4.81 -0.70 -45.60
N PRO A 234 3.70 -0.51 -46.33
CA PRO A 234 2.45 -1.23 -46.05
C PRO A 234 2.67 -2.75 -46.10
N SER A 235 2.55 -3.41 -44.95
CA SER A 235 2.77 -4.85 -44.84
C SER A 235 2.15 -5.42 -43.58
N MET A 236 1.71 -6.67 -43.66
CA MET A 236 1.16 -7.42 -42.53
C MET A 236 2.25 -8.36 -41.97
N PRO A 237 2.34 -8.55 -40.64
CA PRO A 237 3.20 -9.56 -40.05
C PRO A 237 2.88 -10.95 -40.63
N ARG A 238 3.90 -11.61 -41.18
CA ARG A 238 3.80 -12.98 -41.68
C ARG A 238 4.08 -13.94 -40.55
N TRP A 239 3.28 -15.00 -40.46
CA TRP A 239 3.55 -16.11 -39.56
C TRP A 239 4.65 -16.98 -40.16
N TYR A 240 5.70 -17.24 -39.41
CA TYR A 240 6.76 -18.16 -39.77
C TYR A 240 7.29 -18.88 -38.53
N ILE A 241 7.95 -20.02 -38.74
CA ILE A 241 8.59 -20.76 -37.65
C ILE A 241 10.02 -20.21 -37.49
N PRO A 242 10.44 -19.77 -36.29
CA PRO A 242 11.82 -19.33 -36.05
C PRO A 242 12.84 -20.35 -36.55
N ASP A 243 13.86 -19.88 -37.25
CA ASP A 243 14.90 -20.75 -37.82
C ASP A 243 15.88 -21.17 -36.73
N PHE A 244 15.60 -22.34 -36.14
CA PHE A 244 16.43 -22.95 -35.12
C PHE A 244 17.78 -23.41 -35.66
N GLU A 245 17.83 -23.87 -36.91
CA GLU A 245 19.05 -24.43 -37.51
C GLU A 245 20.14 -23.37 -37.61
N ALA A 246 19.77 -22.14 -37.98
CA ALA A 246 20.67 -20.98 -37.98
C ALA A 246 21.30 -20.70 -36.60
N VAL A 247 20.59 -20.93 -35.50
CA VAL A 247 21.10 -20.68 -34.14
C VAL A 247 21.93 -21.85 -33.61
N PHE A 248 21.49 -23.09 -33.85
CA PHE A 248 22.22 -24.29 -33.43
C PHE A 248 23.52 -24.51 -34.20
N SER A 249 23.57 -24.10 -35.47
CA SER A 249 24.76 -24.24 -36.32
C SER A 249 25.92 -23.33 -35.92
N VAL A 250 25.64 -22.18 -35.31
CA VAL A 250 26.66 -21.18 -34.93
C VAL A 250 27.16 -21.37 -33.49
N GLN A 251 26.79 -22.48 -32.81
CA GLN A 251 27.16 -22.77 -31.40
C GLN A 251 26.69 -21.72 -30.37
N LYS A 252 25.88 -20.73 -30.78
CA LYS A 252 25.28 -19.68 -29.93
C LYS A 252 24.04 -20.16 -29.17
N ALA A 253 23.60 -21.40 -29.40
CA ALA A 253 22.35 -21.92 -28.82
C ALA A 253 22.35 -21.98 -27.29
N SER A 254 23.45 -22.39 -26.65
CA SER A 254 23.54 -22.42 -25.19
C SER A 254 23.41 -21.01 -24.59
N GLU A 255 24.04 -20.03 -25.22
CA GLU A 255 23.99 -18.63 -24.82
C GLU A 255 22.58 -18.04 -24.98
N VAL A 256 21.92 -18.28 -26.12
CA VAL A 256 20.51 -17.88 -26.35
C VAL A 256 19.57 -18.49 -25.30
N ILE A 257 19.71 -19.77 -24.99
CA ILE A 257 18.86 -20.46 -24.00
C ILE A 257 19.06 -19.87 -22.59
N VAL A 258 20.30 -19.59 -22.20
CA VAL A 258 20.61 -19.04 -20.87
C VAL A 258 20.19 -17.58 -20.75
N LEU A 259 20.49 -16.74 -21.74
CA LEU A 259 20.13 -15.33 -21.71
C LEU A 259 18.61 -15.12 -21.85
N SER A 260 17.91 -15.98 -22.59
CA SER A 260 16.44 -15.94 -22.68
C SER A 260 15.76 -16.29 -21.35
N LEU A 261 16.37 -17.10 -20.50
CA LEU A 261 15.88 -17.32 -19.13
C LEU A 261 15.90 -16.01 -18.34
N SER A 262 16.99 -15.25 -18.42
CA SER A 262 17.10 -13.93 -17.75
C SER A 262 16.00 -12.98 -18.22
N VAL A 263 15.76 -12.91 -19.53
CA VAL A 263 14.68 -12.08 -20.09
C VAL A 263 13.30 -12.56 -19.65
N ALA A 264 13.06 -13.87 -19.57
CA ALA A 264 11.81 -14.41 -19.06
C ALA A 264 11.57 -14.08 -17.59
N VAL A 265 12.63 -14.12 -16.75
CA VAL A 265 12.56 -13.70 -15.34
C VAL A 265 12.21 -12.22 -15.23
N VAL A 266 12.79 -11.37 -16.08
CA VAL A 266 12.48 -9.93 -16.16
C VAL A 266 11.03 -9.71 -16.54
N ILE A 267 10.55 -10.35 -17.62
CA ILE A 267 9.16 -10.21 -18.07
C ILE A 267 8.19 -10.66 -16.98
N MET A 268 8.45 -11.80 -16.34
CA MET A 268 7.64 -12.29 -15.23
C MET A 268 7.61 -11.28 -14.08
N ALA A 269 8.78 -10.83 -13.62
CA ALA A 269 8.89 -9.94 -12.48
C ALA A 269 8.25 -8.57 -12.78
N GLU A 270 8.66 -7.90 -13.85
CA GLU A 270 8.14 -6.58 -14.22
C GLU A 270 6.64 -6.60 -14.50
N THR A 271 6.17 -7.57 -15.28
CA THR A 271 4.76 -7.60 -15.65
C THR A 271 3.87 -7.92 -14.45
N LEU A 272 4.16 -9.00 -13.70
CA LEU A 272 3.27 -9.38 -12.59
C LEU A 272 3.27 -8.33 -11.47
N LEU A 273 4.41 -7.71 -11.19
CA LEU A 273 4.51 -6.65 -10.19
C LEU A 273 3.70 -5.43 -10.59
N ALA A 274 3.82 -4.99 -11.85
CA ALA A 274 3.05 -3.87 -12.35
C ALA A 274 1.55 -4.19 -12.37
N GLU A 275 1.16 -5.38 -12.84
CA GLU A 275 -0.23 -5.84 -12.86
C GLU A 275 -0.85 -5.87 -11.47
N ASN A 276 -0.16 -6.44 -10.48
CA ASN A 276 -0.63 -6.48 -9.10
C ASN A 276 -0.78 -5.08 -8.51
N ASN A 277 0.13 -4.16 -8.83
CA ASN A 277 0.01 -2.80 -8.36
C ASN A 277 -1.23 -2.10 -8.92
N PHE A 278 -1.51 -2.25 -10.23
CA PHE A 278 -2.75 -1.74 -10.82
C PHE A 278 -3.98 -2.43 -10.25
N ALA A 279 -3.92 -3.75 -10.01
CA ALA A 279 -5.01 -4.51 -9.40
C ALA A 279 -5.35 -4.01 -7.99
N GLN A 280 -4.32 -3.79 -7.15
CA GLN A 280 -4.48 -3.25 -5.80
C GLN A 280 -5.01 -1.82 -5.81
N LYS A 281 -4.45 -0.97 -6.68
CA LYS A 281 -4.87 0.43 -6.84
C LYS A 281 -6.34 0.54 -7.27
N ASN A 282 -6.77 -0.32 -8.20
CA ASN A 282 -8.11 -0.26 -8.80
C ASN A 282 -9.12 -1.25 -8.20
N GLY A 283 -8.73 -2.00 -7.16
CA GLY A 283 -9.63 -2.85 -6.38
C GLY A 283 -10.11 -4.11 -7.09
N TYR A 284 -9.32 -4.67 -8.01
CA TYR A 284 -9.61 -5.96 -8.66
C TYR A 284 -8.58 -7.02 -8.28
N ARG A 285 -8.86 -8.29 -8.60
CA ARG A 285 -7.95 -9.42 -8.38
C ARG A 285 -7.53 -10.00 -9.72
N ILE A 286 -6.30 -10.53 -9.75
CA ILE A 286 -5.75 -11.25 -10.90
C ILE A 286 -5.31 -12.64 -10.46
N ASP A 287 -5.22 -13.56 -11.41
CA ASP A 287 -4.59 -14.87 -11.19
C ASP A 287 -3.19 -14.84 -11.79
N ASP A 288 -2.18 -14.59 -10.95
CA ASP A 288 -0.78 -14.43 -11.35
C ASP A 288 -0.25 -15.60 -12.19
N ASN A 289 -0.73 -16.83 -11.92
CA ASN A 289 -0.28 -17.97 -12.70
C ASN A 289 -0.94 -17.99 -14.07
N THR A 290 -2.23 -17.65 -14.17
CA THR A 290 -2.90 -17.53 -15.47
C THR A 290 -2.30 -16.39 -16.30
N GLU A 291 -1.84 -15.30 -15.68
CA GLU A 291 -1.12 -14.23 -16.37
C GLU A 291 0.20 -14.71 -16.98
N LEU A 292 0.99 -15.54 -16.28
CA LEU A 292 2.19 -16.16 -16.85
C LEU A 292 1.91 -16.93 -18.14
N LEU A 293 0.78 -17.63 -18.19
CA LEU A 293 0.34 -18.31 -19.41
C LEU A 293 -0.03 -17.30 -20.51
N ALA A 294 -0.72 -16.20 -20.17
CA ALA A 294 -1.02 -15.14 -21.13
C ALA A 294 0.25 -14.49 -21.69
N PHE A 295 1.27 -14.25 -20.86
CA PHE A 295 2.57 -13.71 -21.31
C PHE A 295 3.28 -14.68 -22.24
N SER A 296 3.27 -15.98 -21.91
CA SER A 296 3.85 -17.03 -22.75
C SER A 296 3.16 -17.08 -24.12
N ILE A 297 1.83 -17.07 -24.16
CA ILE A 297 1.06 -17.09 -25.42
C ILE A 297 1.35 -15.82 -26.25
N GLY A 298 1.39 -14.64 -25.62
CA GLY A 298 1.75 -13.39 -26.28
C GLY A 298 3.16 -13.44 -26.87
N ASN A 299 4.16 -13.87 -26.09
CA ASN A 299 5.53 -14.01 -26.56
C ASN A 299 5.71 -15.10 -27.63
N MET A 300 4.93 -16.18 -27.57
CA MET A 300 4.92 -17.21 -28.60
C MET A 300 4.44 -16.62 -29.95
N ALA A 301 3.40 -15.78 -29.92
CA ALA A 301 2.96 -15.05 -31.11
C ALA A 301 3.98 -14.02 -31.59
N ALA A 302 4.71 -13.37 -30.67
CA ALA A 302 5.80 -12.47 -31.03
C ALA A 302 6.92 -13.24 -31.76
N ALA A 303 7.31 -14.41 -31.26
CA ALA A 303 8.30 -15.26 -31.90
C ALA A 303 7.89 -15.68 -33.32
N PHE A 304 6.64 -16.15 -33.50
CA PHE A 304 6.15 -16.58 -34.81
C PHE A 304 5.89 -15.44 -35.81
N THR A 305 5.92 -14.18 -35.35
CA THR A 305 5.84 -12.99 -36.21
C THR A 305 7.18 -12.28 -36.36
N GLY A 306 8.25 -12.85 -35.79
CA GLY A 306 9.62 -12.35 -35.83
C GLY A 306 9.90 -11.13 -34.97
N CYS A 307 8.99 -10.80 -34.06
CA CYS A 307 9.18 -9.71 -33.11
C CYS A 307 10.11 -10.14 -31.96
N CYS A 308 10.73 -9.15 -31.32
CA CYS A 308 11.41 -9.32 -30.04
C CYS A 308 10.43 -9.62 -28.90
N PRO A 309 10.92 -10.06 -27.73
CA PRO A 309 10.07 -10.36 -26.59
C PRO A 309 9.25 -9.16 -26.16
N ILE A 310 8.03 -9.44 -25.73
CA ILE A 310 7.06 -8.45 -25.29
C ILE A 310 6.75 -8.61 -23.81
N ASN A 311 6.34 -7.50 -23.20
CA ASN A 311 6.21 -7.34 -21.76
C ASN A 311 4.98 -6.51 -21.43
N GLY A 312 4.66 -6.48 -20.15
CA GLY A 312 3.71 -5.54 -19.59
C GLY A 312 4.18 -4.10 -19.70
N SER A 313 3.31 -3.20 -20.16
CA SER A 313 3.65 -1.79 -20.31
C SER A 313 2.95 -0.93 -19.27
N VAL A 314 3.72 -0.44 -18.30
CA VAL A 314 3.24 0.51 -17.27
C VAL A 314 2.74 1.80 -17.92
N SER A 315 3.47 2.32 -18.92
CA SER A 315 3.12 3.58 -19.60
C SER A 315 1.80 3.47 -20.37
N ARG A 316 1.60 2.41 -21.16
CA ARG A 316 0.34 2.16 -21.88
C ARG A 316 -0.81 1.90 -20.91
N THR A 317 -0.57 1.14 -19.85
CA THR A 317 -1.61 0.86 -18.84
C THR A 317 -2.06 2.12 -18.11
N ALA A 318 -1.13 2.98 -17.70
CA ALA A 318 -1.46 4.27 -17.09
C ALA A 318 -2.26 5.18 -18.03
N MET A 319 -1.98 5.16 -19.34
CA MET A 319 -2.81 5.88 -20.30
C MET A 319 -4.19 5.26 -20.47
N SER A 320 -4.29 3.93 -20.55
CA SER A 320 -5.56 3.21 -20.61
C SER A 320 -6.45 3.59 -19.43
N GLU A 321 -5.88 3.60 -18.22
CA GLU A 321 -6.55 4.05 -17.00
C GLU A 321 -7.01 5.52 -17.08
N GLN A 322 -6.16 6.42 -17.59
CA GLN A 322 -6.50 7.84 -17.79
C GLN A 322 -7.73 8.02 -18.68
N TYR A 323 -7.86 7.22 -19.75
CA TYR A 323 -8.99 7.27 -20.69
C TYR A 323 -10.14 6.31 -20.33
N GLU A 324 -10.16 5.85 -19.07
CA GLU A 324 -11.20 5.00 -18.51
C GLU A 324 -11.36 3.62 -19.20
N GLY A 325 -10.29 3.03 -19.73
CA GLY A 325 -10.26 1.64 -20.17
C GLY A 325 -10.67 0.70 -19.03
N LYS A 326 -11.64 -0.19 -19.28
CA LYS A 326 -12.26 -1.05 -18.26
C LYS A 326 -12.04 -2.54 -18.52
N THR A 327 -11.81 -2.96 -19.75
CA THR A 327 -11.60 -4.37 -20.08
C THR A 327 -10.52 -4.58 -21.15
N GLN A 328 -10.13 -5.84 -21.36
CA GLN A 328 -9.22 -6.23 -22.44
C GLN A 328 -9.80 -6.04 -23.84
N LEU A 329 -11.06 -5.60 -23.98
CA LEU A 329 -11.53 -5.04 -25.26
C LEU A 329 -10.63 -3.89 -25.72
N THR A 330 -10.05 -3.14 -24.78
CA THR A 330 -9.05 -2.10 -25.06
C THR A 330 -7.86 -2.66 -25.84
N GLY A 331 -7.29 -3.78 -25.39
CA GLY A 331 -6.17 -4.46 -26.06
C GLY A 331 -6.55 -5.02 -27.43
N LEU A 332 -7.75 -5.60 -27.55
CA LEU A 332 -8.27 -6.08 -28.82
C LEU A 332 -8.45 -4.95 -29.84
N VAL A 333 -9.08 -3.84 -29.43
CA VAL A 333 -9.26 -2.66 -30.29
C VAL A 333 -7.91 -2.07 -30.67
N ALA A 334 -6.95 -2.02 -29.75
CA ALA A 334 -5.61 -1.53 -30.05
C ALA A 334 -4.93 -2.38 -31.14
N GLY A 335 -4.95 -3.71 -31.00
CA GLY A 335 -4.36 -4.62 -31.98
C GLY A 335 -5.05 -4.56 -33.35
N VAL A 336 -6.39 -4.54 -33.38
CA VAL A 336 -7.16 -4.40 -34.64
C VAL A 336 -6.93 -3.05 -35.31
N SER A 337 -6.86 -1.98 -34.51
CA SER A 337 -6.56 -0.63 -35.03
C SER A 337 -5.13 -0.57 -35.61
N MET A 338 -4.17 -1.29 -35.00
CA MET A 338 -2.81 -1.38 -35.52
C MET A 338 -2.77 -2.09 -36.88
N ILE A 339 -3.59 -3.13 -37.08
CA ILE A 339 -3.75 -3.77 -38.39
C ILE A 339 -4.23 -2.75 -39.43
N ALA A 340 -5.23 -1.93 -39.10
CA ALA A 340 -5.72 -0.90 -40.00
C ALA A 340 -4.62 0.11 -40.36
N VAL A 341 -3.79 0.53 -39.41
CA VAL A 341 -2.65 1.43 -39.67
C VAL A 341 -1.61 0.78 -40.59
N LEU A 342 -1.25 -0.48 -40.35
CA LEU A 342 -0.29 -1.22 -41.17
C LEU A 342 -0.74 -1.42 -42.63
N LEU A 343 -2.05 -1.51 -42.87
CA LEU A 343 -2.60 -1.70 -44.21
C LEU A 343 -2.85 -0.38 -44.95
N PHE A 344 -3.26 0.68 -44.24
CA PHE A 344 -3.79 1.89 -44.88
C PHE A 344 -3.06 3.19 -44.54
N CYS A 345 -2.28 3.24 -43.44
CA CYS A 345 -1.78 4.50 -42.88
C CYS A 345 -0.27 4.53 -42.58
N THR A 346 0.53 3.59 -43.10
CA THR A 346 1.98 3.53 -42.78
C THR A 346 2.76 4.74 -43.28
N GLY A 347 2.34 5.36 -44.39
CA GLY A 347 2.98 6.55 -44.95
C GLY A 347 2.97 7.76 -44.00
N PHE A 348 2.03 7.82 -43.05
CA PHE A 348 1.95 8.87 -42.04
C PHE A 348 3.07 8.76 -40.98
N ILE A 349 3.53 7.54 -40.69
CA ILE A 349 4.47 7.25 -39.59
C ILE A 349 5.78 8.05 -39.75
N GLY A 350 6.30 8.15 -40.97
CA GLY A 350 7.54 8.86 -41.29
C GLY A 350 7.49 10.39 -41.14
N TYR A 351 6.34 10.96 -40.78
CA TYR A 351 6.18 12.39 -40.47
C TYR A 351 6.13 12.66 -38.97
N LEU A 352 6.05 11.64 -38.12
CA LEU A 352 5.94 11.83 -36.68
C LEU A 352 7.27 12.30 -36.08
N PRO A 353 7.33 13.51 -35.48
CA PRO A 353 8.55 14.02 -34.86
C PRO A 353 8.81 13.32 -33.52
N VAL A 354 10.01 12.76 -33.35
CA VAL A 354 10.42 12.01 -32.15
C VAL A 354 10.23 12.80 -30.85
N PRO A 355 10.57 14.10 -30.75
CA PRO A 355 10.41 14.86 -29.51
C PRO A 355 8.97 14.93 -28.98
N VAL A 356 7.97 15.00 -29.87
CA VAL A 356 6.56 14.99 -29.48
C VAL A 356 6.17 13.63 -28.89
N LEU A 357 6.64 12.55 -29.50
CA LEU A 357 6.38 11.19 -29.04
C LEU A 357 7.06 10.93 -27.70
N THR A 358 8.29 11.41 -27.53
CA THR A 358 9.03 11.37 -26.27
C THR A 358 8.29 12.12 -25.15
N ALA A 359 7.75 13.30 -25.44
CA ALA A 359 6.93 14.06 -24.48
C ALA A 359 5.67 13.29 -24.04
N ILE A 360 5.03 12.58 -24.97
CA ILE A 360 3.88 11.71 -24.69
C ILE A 360 4.26 10.58 -23.72
N VAL A 361 5.39 9.91 -23.95
CA VAL A 361 5.90 8.84 -23.07
C VAL A 361 6.22 9.36 -21.66
N ILE A 362 6.99 10.46 -21.57
CA ILE A 362 7.35 11.08 -20.28
C ILE A 362 6.09 11.49 -19.52
N SER A 363 5.13 12.13 -20.18
CA SER A 363 3.88 12.55 -19.55
C SER A 363 3.10 11.37 -18.96
N ALA A 364 3.05 10.23 -19.65
CA ALA A 364 2.40 9.02 -19.12
C ALA A 364 3.08 8.51 -17.84
N LEU A 365 4.40 8.37 -17.87
CA LEU A 365 5.18 7.79 -16.77
C LEU A 365 5.17 8.67 -15.52
N MET A 366 5.14 10.00 -15.66
CA MET A 366 4.99 10.92 -14.52
C MET A 366 3.70 10.64 -13.71
N GLY A 367 2.65 10.13 -14.34
CA GLY A 367 1.41 9.75 -13.66
C GLY A 367 1.46 8.38 -12.98
N ALA A 368 2.41 7.52 -13.39
CA ALA A 368 2.56 6.16 -12.87
C ALA A 368 3.53 6.08 -11.66
N THR A 369 4.37 7.09 -11.45
CA THR A 369 5.26 7.16 -10.27
C THR A 369 4.48 7.29 -8.96
N GLU A 370 4.91 6.58 -7.92
CA GLU A 370 4.20 6.52 -6.63
C GLU A 370 4.83 7.37 -5.53
N PHE A 371 5.33 8.57 -5.85
CA PHE A 371 5.91 9.47 -4.84
C PHE A 371 4.93 9.85 -3.71
N HIS A 372 3.62 9.78 -3.96
CA HIS A 372 2.61 9.94 -2.92
C HIS A 372 2.68 8.82 -1.85
N LEU A 373 2.92 7.58 -2.26
CA LEU A 373 3.10 6.45 -1.34
C LEU A 373 4.34 6.70 -0.47
N ALA A 374 5.48 7.09 -1.04
CA ALA A 374 6.68 7.45 -0.28
C ALA A 374 6.41 8.52 0.79
N LYS A 375 5.65 9.57 0.46
CA LYS A 375 5.25 10.61 1.44
C LYS A 375 4.37 10.05 2.56
N ARG A 376 3.45 9.13 2.24
CA ARG A 376 2.60 8.45 3.24
C ARG A 376 3.44 7.54 4.14
N LEU A 377 4.33 6.73 3.56
CA LEU A 377 5.22 5.83 4.30
C LEU A 377 6.11 6.61 5.26
N TRP A 378 6.69 7.74 4.83
CA TRP A 378 7.48 8.61 5.72
C TRP A 378 6.71 9.09 6.96
N LYS A 379 5.39 9.27 6.87
CA LYS A 379 4.56 9.64 8.02
C LYS A 379 4.16 8.45 8.90
N VAL A 380 3.95 7.28 8.30
CA VAL A 380 3.38 6.10 8.97
C VAL A 380 4.46 5.14 9.49
N SER A 381 5.42 4.76 8.63
CA SER A 381 6.49 3.80 8.94
C SER A 381 7.78 4.17 8.22
N ARG A 382 8.77 4.64 8.99
CA ARG A 382 10.10 4.96 8.45
C ARG A 382 10.81 3.75 7.88
N THR A 383 10.62 2.58 8.49
CA THR A 383 11.20 1.32 8.01
C THR A 383 10.67 0.98 6.62
N GLU A 384 9.35 1.03 6.41
CA GLU A 384 8.75 0.79 5.09
C GLU A 384 9.16 1.83 4.06
N PHE A 385 9.34 3.09 4.46
CA PHE A 385 9.90 4.12 3.59
C PHE A 385 11.31 3.77 3.11
N PHE A 386 12.19 3.28 3.98
CA PHE A 386 13.54 2.87 3.57
C PHE A 386 13.53 1.63 2.67
N ILE A 387 12.56 0.72 2.84
CA ILE A 387 12.35 -0.39 1.90
C ILE A 387 11.98 0.14 0.51
N PHE A 388 11.04 1.09 0.43
CA PHE A 388 10.68 1.77 -0.82
C PHE A 388 11.91 2.42 -1.47
N VAL A 389 12.70 3.18 -0.70
CA VAL A 389 13.91 3.85 -1.19
C VAL A 389 14.95 2.85 -1.67
N GLY A 390 15.15 1.75 -0.93
CA GLY A 390 16.06 0.67 -1.30
C GLY A 390 15.68 0.00 -2.61
N ALA A 391 14.39 -0.31 -2.80
CA ALA A 391 13.89 -0.83 -4.07
C ALA A 391 14.04 0.18 -5.21
N PHE A 392 13.70 1.46 -4.98
CA PHE A 392 13.80 2.54 -5.97
C PHE A 392 15.23 2.75 -6.49
N PHE A 393 16.19 2.92 -5.59
CA PHE A 393 17.60 3.08 -5.99
C PHE A 393 18.22 1.77 -6.46
N GLY A 394 17.78 0.63 -5.93
CA GLY A 394 18.19 -0.69 -6.43
C GLY A 394 17.86 -0.85 -7.91
N VAL A 395 16.66 -0.43 -8.35
CA VAL A 395 16.28 -0.42 -9.77
C VAL A 395 17.13 0.54 -10.58
N LEU A 396 17.32 1.77 -10.11
CA LEU A 396 18.06 2.79 -10.87
C LEU A 396 19.54 2.45 -11.07
N ILE A 397 20.18 1.85 -10.07
CA ILE A 397 21.64 1.66 -10.04
C ILE A 397 22.03 0.27 -10.54
N LEU A 398 21.25 -0.76 -10.19
CA LEU A 398 21.60 -2.16 -10.41
C LEU A 398 20.65 -2.86 -11.41
N GLY A 399 19.69 -2.13 -11.97
CA GLY A 399 18.67 -2.67 -12.86
C GLY A 399 17.47 -3.30 -12.14
N THR A 400 16.44 -3.60 -12.93
CA THR A 400 15.11 -3.95 -12.43
C THR A 400 15.08 -5.21 -11.58
N ILE A 401 15.77 -6.28 -12.01
CA ILE A 401 15.84 -7.56 -11.28
C ILE A 401 16.46 -7.36 -9.88
N ASN A 402 17.62 -6.71 -9.82
CA ASN A 402 18.36 -6.52 -8.58
C ASN A 402 17.59 -5.61 -7.62
N GLY A 403 16.94 -4.57 -8.13
CA GLY A 403 16.08 -3.70 -7.34
C GLY A 403 14.93 -4.44 -6.66
N VAL A 404 14.27 -5.36 -7.36
CA VAL A 404 13.22 -6.22 -6.77
C VAL A 404 13.79 -7.13 -5.69
N LEU A 405 14.91 -7.81 -5.96
CA LEU A 405 15.54 -8.71 -4.99
C LEU A 405 15.93 -7.98 -3.70
N ILE A 406 16.52 -6.79 -3.82
CA ILE A 406 16.86 -5.93 -2.67
C ILE A 406 15.59 -5.61 -1.88
N GLY A 407 14.53 -5.18 -2.56
CA GLY A 407 13.25 -4.88 -1.92
C GLY A 407 12.67 -6.08 -1.16
N ILE A 408 12.67 -7.26 -1.77
CA ILE A 408 12.19 -8.51 -1.16
C ILE A 408 13.02 -8.86 0.09
N ILE A 409 14.35 -8.83 -0.02
CA ILE A 409 15.26 -9.13 1.10
C ILE A 409 15.03 -8.16 2.26
N LEU A 410 14.92 -6.86 1.97
CA LEU A 410 14.66 -5.84 2.99
C LEU A 410 13.28 -6.03 3.64
N SER A 411 12.25 -6.39 2.86
CA SER A 411 10.91 -6.68 3.38
C SER A 411 10.87 -7.92 4.26
N PHE A 412 11.59 -8.99 3.89
CA PHE A 412 11.72 -10.18 4.75
C PHE A 412 12.50 -9.87 6.03
N ALA A 413 13.59 -9.10 5.92
CA ALA A 413 14.36 -8.68 7.08
C ALA A 413 13.49 -7.86 8.06
N GLU A 414 12.70 -6.91 7.56
CA GLU A 414 11.76 -6.13 8.37
C GLU A 414 10.70 -7.02 9.03
N MET A 415 10.09 -7.94 8.29
CA MET A 415 9.12 -8.89 8.83
C MET A 415 9.72 -9.74 9.96
N ILE A 416 10.95 -10.24 9.78
CA ILE A 416 11.67 -11.02 10.80
C ILE A 416 11.95 -10.17 12.03
N ILE A 417 12.49 -8.95 11.85
CA ILE A 417 12.80 -8.03 12.96
C ILE A 417 11.55 -7.68 13.75
N ARG A 418 10.43 -7.41 13.05
CA ARG A 418 9.14 -7.09 13.66
C ARG A 418 8.57 -8.27 14.43
N SER A 419 8.68 -9.48 13.89
CA SER A 419 8.24 -10.71 14.56
C SER A 419 9.11 -11.05 15.78
N ALA A 420 10.40 -10.69 15.74
CA ALA A 420 11.35 -10.88 16.83
C ALA A 420 11.14 -9.90 18.02
N LYS A 421 10.44 -8.77 17.79
CA LYS A 421 10.13 -7.76 18.80
C LYS A 421 8.61 -7.54 18.89
N PRO A 422 7.86 -8.52 19.41
CA PRO A 422 6.42 -8.41 19.49
C PRO A 422 5.98 -7.37 20.52
N ALA A 423 4.73 -6.94 20.45
CA ALA A 423 4.15 -6.10 21.49
C ALA A 423 4.00 -6.90 22.79
N THR A 424 4.51 -6.35 23.88
CA THR A 424 4.46 -6.95 25.22
C THR A 424 3.89 -5.93 26.21
N CYS A 425 3.19 -6.41 27.23
CA CYS A 425 2.69 -5.56 28.30
C CYS A 425 2.55 -6.30 29.63
N PHE A 426 2.61 -5.54 30.71
CA PHE A 426 2.23 -6.01 32.04
C PHE A 426 0.77 -5.67 32.29
N LEU A 427 0.02 -6.60 32.87
CA LEU A 427 -1.40 -6.45 33.10
C LEU A 427 -1.69 -6.15 34.57
N GLY A 428 -2.63 -5.24 34.77
CA GLY A 428 -3.21 -4.93 36.07
C GLY A 428 -4.73 -4.96 36.03
N VAL A 429 -5.34 -4.55 37.13
CA VAL A 429 -6.78 -4.45 37.31
C VAL A 429 -7.13 -3.04 37.77
N GLN A 430 -8.18 -2.48 37.19
CA GLN A 430 -8.75 -1.24 37.70
C GLN A 430 -9.66 -1.55 38.91
N PRO A 431 -9.59 -0.76 40.00
CA PRO A 431 -10.42 -0.94 41.18
C PRO A 431 -11.91 -1.04 40.85
N GLY A 432 -12.58 -2.09 41.35
CA GLY A 432 -14.00 -2.38 41.11
C GLY A 432 -14.29 -3.15 39.82
N HIS A 433 -13.31 -3.36 38.94
CA HIS A 433 -13.45 -4.09 37.68
C HIS A 433 -12.83 -5.48 37.73
N SER A 434 -13.28 -6.36 36.84
CA SER A 434 -12.86 -7.76 36.78
C SER A 434 -11.87 -8.09 35.66
N HIS A 435 -11.63 -7.15 34.76
CA HIS A 435 -10.84 -7.36 33.55
C HIS A 435 -9.37 -6.98 33.76
N PHE A 436 -8.48 -7.72 33.09
CA PHE A 436 -7.05 -7.44 33.07
C PHE A 436 -6.71 -6.55 31.89
N ARG A 437 -6.04 -5.43 32.15
CA ARG A 437 -5.71 -4.38 31.17
C ARG A 437 -4.24 -4.01 31.26
N ASP A 438 -3.67 -3.45 30.19
CA ASP A 438 -2.29 -2.97 30.21
C ASP A 438 -2.17 -1.83 31.23
N ILE A 439 -1.20 -1.94 32.15
CA ILE A 439 -0.95 -0.91 33.17
C ILE A 439 -0.63 0.47 32.56
N ARG A 440 -0.19 0.50 31.30
CA ARG A 440 0.12 1.74 30.56
C ARG A 440 -1.12 2.43 29.98
N GLU A 441 -2.28 1.76 29.94
CA GLU A 441 -3.53 2.35 29.41
C GLU A 441 -4.07 3.47 30.31
N SER A 442 -3.88 3.37 31.64
CA SER A 442 -4.41 4.35 32.59
C SER A 442 -3.69 4.27 33.94
N THR A 443 -3.52 5.43 34.58
CA THR A 443 -3.02 5.54 35.95
C THR A 443 -3.91 4.89 37.00
N ASN A 444 -5.17 4.56 36.66
CA ASN A 444 -6.13 3.88 37.54
C ASN A 444 -6.02 2.35 37.48
N ILE A 445 -5.10 1.79 36.70
CA ILE A 445 -4.87 0.35 36.59
C ILE A 445 -3.69 -0.01 37.46
N HIS A 446 -3.89 -0.95 38.38
CA HIS A 446 -2.88 -1.34 39.36
C HIS A 446 -2.50 -2.81 39.22
N GLU A 447 -1.24 -3.13 39.49
CA GLU A 447 -0.75 -4.51 39.57
C GLU A 447 -1.42 -5.26 40.74
N ILE A 448 -1.52 -6.58 40.63
CA ILE A 448 -2.00 -7.42 41.73
C ILE A 448 -0.84 -7.69 42.68
N ASP A 449 -1.07 -7.52 43.98
CA ASP A 449 -0.04 -7.64 45.00
C ASP A 449 0.69 -9.00 44.95
N GLY A 450 2.01 -8.94 44.75
CA GLY A 450 2.88 -10.12 44.64
C GLY A 450 2.66 -10.98 43.38
N VAL A 451 1.95 -10.51 42.35
CA VAL A 451 1.73 -11.25 41.10
C VAL A 451 2.08 -10.41 39.88
N ILE A 452 2.99 -10.94 39.06
CA ILE A 452 3.30 -10.38 37.75
C ILE A 452 2.42 -11.06 36.71
N ILE A 453 1.64 -10.29 35.96
CA ILE A 453 0.88 -10.80 34.83
C ILE A 453 1.47 -10.19 33.56
N TYR A 454 2.05 -11.02 32.69
CA TYR A 454 2.77 -10.59 31.50
C TYR A 454 2.09 -11.14 30.24
N ARG A 455 1.66 -10.24 29.35
CA ARG A 455 1.06 -10.59 28.06
C ARG A 455 2.09 -10.52 26.95
N PHE A 456 2.21 -11.63 26.22
CA PHE A 456 3.10 -11.76 25.08
C PHE A 456 2.30 -11.91 23.79
N SER A 457 2.43 -10.94 22.87
CA SER A 457 1.52 -10.80 21.72
C SER A 457 2.01 -11.42 20.41
N SER A 458 2.69 -12.58 20.47
CA SER A 458 3.19 -13.29 19.28
C SER A 458 3.49 -14.76 19.56
N GLY A 459 3.69 -15.57 18.51
CA GLY A 459 4.27 -16.90 18.66
C GLY A 459 5.63 -16.83 19.36
N LEU A 460 5.96 -17.85 20.15
CA LEU A 460 7.19 -17.88 20.94
C LEU A 460 8.24 -18.75 20.24
N PHE A 461 9.32 -18.14 19.76
CA PHE A 461 10.34 -18.84 18.99
C PHE A 461 11.73 -18.30 19.26
N PHE A 462 12.76 -18.93 18.67
CA PHE A 462 14.18 -18.64 18.95
C PHE A 462 14.56 -17.14 18.92
N ALA A 463 13.90 -16.33 18.07
CA ALA A 463 14.27 -14.92 17.90
C ALA A 463 13.71 -14.01 19.01
N ASN A 464 12.59 -14.38 19.64
CA ASN A 464 11.90 -13.52 20.62
C ASN A 464 11.79 -14.12 22.02
N ALA A 465 12.12 -15.41 22.22
CA ALA A 465 12.02 -16.07 23.51
C ALA A 465 12.83 -15.37 24.63
N LYS A 466 13.99 -14.81 24.27
CA LYS A 466 14.82 -14.03 25.20
C LYS A 466 14.14 -12.74 25.67
N VAL A 467 13.27 -12.14 24.86
CA VAL A 467 12.50 -10.93 25.25
C VAL A 467 11.55 -11.29 26.37
N LEU A 468 10.78 -12.37 26.23
CA LEU A 468 9.87 -12.85 27.27
C LEU A 468 10.58 -13.13 28.59
N VAL A 469 11.69 -13.89 28.53
CA VAL A 469 12.44 -14.25 29.74
C VAL A 469 13.00 -13.00 30.41
N ARG A 470 13.65 -12.11 29.64
CA ARG A 470 14.26 -10.90 30.16
C ARG A 470 13.22 -9.94 30.75
N ASP A 471 12.11 -9.70 30.05
CA ASP A 471 11.06 -8.80 30.53
C ASP A 471 10.52 -9.29 31.89
N ILE A 472 10.27 -10.59 32.02
CA ILE A 472 9.80 -11.19 33.27
C ILE A 472 10.88 -11.07 34.36
N GLU A 473 12.12 -11.44 34.08
CA GLU A 473 13.21 -11.40 35.06
C GLU A 473 13.54 -9.99 35.54
N ASP A 474 13.52 -9.00 34.65
CA ASP A 474 13.78 -7.58 34.95
C ASP A 474 12.67 -6.98 35.84
N HIS A 475 11.46 -7.57 35.87
CA HIS A 475 10.32 -7.11 36.69
C HIS A 475 10.08 -7.93 37.95
N LEU A 476 10.91 -8.95 38.23
CA LEU A 476 10.80 -9.73 39.47
C LEU A 476 11.14 -8.86 40.70
N LYS A 477 10.19 -8.79 41.65
CA LYS A 477 10.37 -8.16 42.96
C LYS A 477 10.67 -9.22 44.03
N HIS A 478 11.23 -8.81 45.17
CA HIS A 478 11.58 -9.74 46.27
C HIS A 478 10.36 -10.44 46.89
N ASP A 479 9.18 -9.82 46.81
CA ASP A 479 7.90 -10.30 47.30
C ASP A 479 7.03 -10.96 46.22
N THR A 480 7.56 -11.16 45.01
CA THR A 480 6.83 -11.82 43.92
C THR A 480 6.54 -13.27 44.29
N LYS A 481 5.25 -13.64 44.32
CA LYS A 481 4.76 -14.98 44.63
C LYS A 481 4.48 -15.79 43.37
N ALA A 482 4.06 -15.13 42.28
CA ALA A 482 3.87 -15.79 41.00
C ALA A 482 4.08 -14.88 39.79
N VAL A 483 4.34 -15.55 38.66
CA VAL A 483 4.34 -15.01 37.32
C VAL A 483 3.25 -15.73 36.53
N ILE A 484 2.35 -14.96 35.90
CA ILE A 484 1.32 -15.46 35.00
C ILE A 484 1.64 -14.94 33.60
N ILE A 485 1.91 -15.84 32.67
CA ILE A 485 2.03 -15.54 31.25
C ILE A 485 0.62 -15.60 30.64
N ASP A 486 0.11 -14.45 30.21
CA ASP A 486 -1.03 -14.37 29.31
C ASP A 486 -0.53 -14.72 27.90
N ALA A 487 -0.80 -15.96 27.52
CA ALA A 487 -0.40 -16.59 26.28
C ALA A 487 -1.54 -16.57 25.24
N GLY A 488 -2.53 -15.68 25.38
CA GLY A 488 -3.68 -15.59 24.47
C GLY A 488 -3.31 -15.34 23.00
N ALA A 489 -2.15 -14.75 22.74
CA ALA A 489 -1.61 -14.50 21.40
C ALA A 489 -0.44 -15.42 21.01
N ILE A 490 -0.05 -16.36 21.87
CA ILE A 490 0.97 -17.38 21.55
C ILE A 490 0.28 -18.50 20.77
N GLY A 491 0.20 -18.32 19.44
CA GLY A 491 -0.40 -19.32 18.54
C GLY A 491 0.50 -20.53 18.28
N SER A 492 1.81 -20.39 18.43
CA SER A 492 2.78 -21.46 18.22
C SER A 492 4.03 -21.30 19.07
N ILE A 493 4.68 -22.41 19.43
CA ILE A 493 5.97 -22.45 20.13
C ILE A 493 6.95 -23.38 19.40
N ASP A 494 8.21 -22.95 19.24
CA ASP A 494 9.30 -23.80 18.73
C ASP A 494 10.10 -24.45 19.88
N ILE A 495 11.08 -25.31 19.54
CA ILE A 495 11.89 -26.00 20.54
C ILE A 495 12.67 -25.03 21.44
N THR A 496 13.23 -23.95 20.88
CA THR A 496 14.00 -22.98 21.65
C THR A 496 13.10 -22.15 22.58
N GLY A 497 11.89 -21.81 22.14
CA GLY A 497 10.87 -21.19 22.96
C GLY A 497 10.45 -22.09 24.12
N ALA A 498 10.25 -23.39 23.85
CA ALA A 498 9.96 -24.38 24.89
C ALA A 498 11.09 -24.49 25.92
N ASP A 499 12.34 -24.63 25.46
CA ASP A 499 13.51 -24.67 26.35
C ASP A 499 13.64 -23.39 27.20
N SER A 500 13.25 -22.24 26.64
CA SER A 500 13.25 -20.95 27.35
C SER A 500 12.18 -20.92 28.45
N ILE A 501 10.98 -21.42 28.18
CA ILE A 501 9.91 -21.57 29.19
C ILE A 501 10.31 -22.54 30.28
N GLU A 502 10.93 -23.67 29.93
CA GLU A 502 11.46 -24.61 30.92
C GLU A 502 12.53 -23.98 31.81
N SER A 503 13.48 -23.28 31.18
CA SER A 503 14.55 -22.60 31.91
C SER A 503 13.98 -21.55 32.87
N LEU A 504 13.00 -20.77 32.40
CA LEU A 504 12.28 -19.80 33.22
C LEU A 504 11.53 -20.48 34.37
N TYR A 505 10.81 -21.57 34.12
CA TYR A 505 10.12 -22.34 35.14
C TYR A 505 11.09 -22.82 36.23
N ARG A 506 12.24 -23.38 35.84
CA ARG A 506 13.25 -23.86 36.80
C ARG A 506 13.84 -22.71 37.62
N SER A 507 14.15 -21.58 36.98
CA SER A 507 14.64 -20.35 37.64
C SER A 507 13.64 -19.81 38.66
N LEU A 508 12.37 -19.67 38.27
CA LEU A 508 11.30 -19.19 39.16
C LEU A 508 11.05 -20.17 40.32
N LYS A 509 11.05 -21.47 40.05
CA LYS A 509 10.88 -22.51 41.07
C LYS A 509 11.99 -22.49 42.13
N GLN A 510 13.23 -22.25 41.74
CA GLN A 510 14.35 -22.09 42.68
C GLN A 510 14.17 -20.86 43.60
N LYS A 511 13.53 -19.80 43.09
CA LYS A 511 13.19 -18.59 43.86
C LYS A 511 11.88 -18.72 44.67
N GLY A 512 11.21 -19.87 44.61
CA GLY A 512 9.91 -20.07 45.26
C GLY A 512 8.72 -19.38 44.58
N VAL A 513 8.92 -18.90 43.34
CA VAL A 513 7.90 -18.19 42.55
C VAL A 513 7.15 -19.20 41.66
N LYS A 514 5.82 -19.19 41.69
CA LYS A 514 5.01 -20.06 40.83
C LYS A 514 4.91 -19.49 39.41
N LEU A 515 4.97 -20.35 38.39
CA LEU A 515 4.74 -19.97 36.99
C LEU A 515 3.40 -20.51 36.51
N TYR A 516 2.61 -19.66 35.86
CA TYR A 516 1.38 -20.06 35.18
C TYR A 516 1.38 -19.62 33.71
N ILE A 517 0.87 -20.47 32.83
CA ILE A 517 0.59 -20.17 31.41
C ILE A 517 -0.94 -20.21 31.23
N THR A 518 -1.51 -19.12 30.70
CA THR A 518 -2.96 -18.88 30.68
C THR A 518 -3.46 -18.31 29.35
N GLU A 519 -4.78 -18.36 29.13
CA GLU A 519 -5.51 -17.75 27.99
C GLU A 519 -5.15 -18.29 26.59
N HIS A 520 -4.24 -19.26 26.47
CA HIS A 520 -3.79 -19.82 25.19
C HIS A 520 -4.81 -20.74 24.52
N ILE A 521 -4.65 -20.87 23.20
CA ILE A 521 -5.40 -21.82 22.38
C ILE A 521 -5.02 -23.29 22.67
N ALA A 522 -5.92 -24.21 22.34
CA ALA A 522 -5.73 -25.64 22.61
C ALA A 522 -4.48 -26.24 21.93
N GLU A 523 -4.14 -25.76 20.73
CA GLU A 523 -2.99 -26.24 19.95
C GLU A 523 -1.66 -26.06 20.68
N LEU A 524 -1.52 -24.98 21.47
CA LEU A 524 -0.31 -24.76 22.27
C LEU A 524 -0.10 -25.89 23.30
N ASN A 525 -1.16 -26.47 23.86
CA ASN A 525 -1.02 -27.62 24.76
C ASN A 525 -0.51 -28.87 24.04
N GLU A 526 -0.90 -29.07 22.77
CA GLU A 526 -0.36 -30.17 21.96
C GLU A 526 1.12 -29.98 21.69
N GLN A 527 1.53 -28.74 21.37
CA GLN A 527 2.93 -28.40 21.14
C GLN A 527 3.76 -28.56 22.42
N LEU A 528 3.30 -28.07 23.58
CA LEU A 528 3.98 -28.28 24.86
C LEU A 528 4.20 -29.78 25.15
N ARG A 529 3.20 -30.64 24.92
CA ARG A 529 3.37 -32.10 25.08
C ARG A 529 4.38 -32.68 24.11
N LYS A 530 4.31 -32.31 22.83
CA LYS A 530 5.24 -32.79 21.78
C LYS A 530 6.68 -32.33 22.04
N LEU A 531 6.87 -31.16 22.64
CA LEU A 531 8.18 -30.58 22.97
C LEU A 531 8.68 -30.98 24.37
N GLY A 532 8.03 -31.94 25.05
CA GLY A 532 8.51 -32.48 26.34
C GLY A 532 8.08 -31.69 27.58
N LEU A 533 7.28 -30.64 27.44
CA LEU A 533 6.74 -29.81 28.54
C LEU A 533 5.36 -30.24 29.04
N GLY A 534 4.92 -31.46 28.69
CA GLY A 534 3.63 -32.00 29.15
C GLY A 534 3.50 -32.02 30.68
N TYR A 535 4.60 -32.21 31.40
CA TYR A 535 4.63 -32.22 32.86
C TYR A 535 4.22 -30.87 33.47
N LEU A 536 4.39 -29.73 32.77
CA LEU A 536 3.91 -28.43 33.25
C LEU A 536 2.38 -28.40 33.34
N ILE A 537 1.69 -29.12 32.46
CA ILE A 537 0.24 -29.27 32.49
C ILE A 537 -0.15 -30.12 33.71
N GLU A 538 0.53 -31.26 33.91
CA GLU A 538 0.29 -32.19 35.01
C GLU A 538 0.55 -31.56 36.38
N GLN A 539 1.59 -30.74 36.50
CA GLN A 539 1.93 -29.99 37.72
C GLN A 539 1.05 -28.76 37.94
N GLY A 540 0.12 -28.48 37.03
CA GLY A 540 -0.84 -27.41 37.14
C GLY A 540 -0.29 -26.01 36.86
N CYS A 541 0.86 -25.91 36.20
CA CYS A 541 1.42 -24.64 35.71
C CYS A 541 0.63 -24.12 34.50
N VAL A 542 -0.24 -24.93 33.89
CA VAL A 542 -1.06 -24.53 32.75
C VAL A 542 -2.52 -24.42 33.19
N ARG A 543 -3.13 -23.24 32.98
CA ARG A 543 -4.52 -22.95 33.34
C ARG A 543 -5.26 -22.30 32.20
N ARG A 544 -6.59 -22.45 32.19
CA ARG A 544 -7.41 -21.90 31.11
C ARG A 544 -7.47 -20.38 31.15
N THR A 545 -7.58 -19.80 32.34
CA THR A 545 -7.70 -18.34 32.50
C THR A 545 -6.82 -17.81 33.62
N ILE A 546 -6.49 -16.52 33.54
CA ILE A 546 -5.73 -15.81 34.59
C ILE A 546 -6.46 -15.92 35.94
N HIS A 547 -7.79 -15.85 35.94
CA HIS A 547 -8.60 -15.96 37.16
C HIS A 547 -8.41 -17.32 37.86
N ILE A 548 -8.33 -18.43 37.12
CA ILE A 548 -8.11 -19.75 37.71
C ILE A 548 -6.69 -19.83 38.30
N ALA A 549 -5.68 -19.28 37.60
CA ALA A 549 -4.31 -19.23 38.11
C ALA A 549 -4.21 -18.43 39.43
N LEU A 550 -4.89 -17.28 39.53
CA LEU A 550 -4.97 -16.51 40.78
C LEU A 550 -5.69 -17.29 41.90
N LYS A 551 -6.77 -17.99 41.56
CA LYS A 551 -7.51 -18.81 42.53
C LYS A 551 -6.67 -19.95 43.10
N ASP A 552 -5.82 -20.59 42.29
CA ASP A 552 -4.86 -21.61 42.74
C ASP A 552 -3.84 -21.08 43.75
N MET A 553 -3.64 -19.75 43.79
CA MET A 553 -2.80 -19.07 44.76
C MET A 553 -3.56 -18.58 46.00
N GLY A 554 -4.88 -18.81 46.07
CA GLY A 554 -5.74 -18.25 47.11
C GLY A 554 -6.10 -16.77 46.91
N ILE A 555 -5.78 -16.20 45.75
CA ILE A 555 -6.09 -14.80 45.41
C ILE A 555 -7.47 -14.77 44.74
N ASN A 556 -8.48 -14.35 45.50
CA ASN A 556 -9.86 -14.24 45.03
C ASN A 556 -10.25 -12.79 44.74
N ARG A 557 -11.39 -12.60 44.08
CA ARG A 557 -11.97 -11.27 43.86
C ARG A 557 -12.66 -10.76 45.14
N PRO A 558 -12.62 -9.44 45.43
CA PRO A 558 -11.79 -8.43 44.75
C PRO A 558 -10.30 -8.66 44.99
N TYR A 559 -9.48 -8.50 43.95
CA TYR A 559 -8.06 -8.83 44.03
C TYR A 559 -7.29 -7.78 44.85
N PRO A 560 -6.30 -8.18 45.66
CA PRO A 560 -5.44 -7.23 46.35
C PRO A 560 -4.58 -6.49 45.32
N LEU A 561 -4.61 -5.16 45.35
CA LEU A 561 -3.86 -4.30 44.44
C LEU A 561 -2.63 -3.71 45.13
N GLU A 562 -1.55 -3.52 44.38
CA GLU A 562 -0.36 -2.84 44.88
C GLU A 562 -0.64 -1.38 45.27
N GLY A 563 0.18 -0.84 46.18
CA GLY A 563 0.08 0.55 46.63
C GLY A 563 -1.02 0.83 47.66
N GLY A 564 -1.61 -0.22 48.27
CA GLY A 564 -2.66 -0.08 49.28
C GLY A 564 -3.97 0.46 48.71
N VAL A 565 -4.18 0.29 47.40
CA VAL A 565 -5.39 0.75 46.71
C VAL A 565 -6.53 -0.20 47.04
N ASP A 566 -7.62 0.37 47.57
CA ASP A 566 -8.80 -0.41 47.88
C ASP A 566 -9.55 -0.82 46.60
N ASN A 567 -9.82 -2.13 46.48
CA ASN A 567 -10.47 -2.73 45.32
C ASN A 567 -11.93 -3.10 45.62
N GLU A 568 -12.63 -2.25 46.36
CA GLU A 568 -14.05 -2.44 46.66
C GLU A 568 -14.92 -2.52 45.39
N GLU A 569 -15.97 -3.32 45.48
CA GLU A 569 -16.93 -3.48 44.39
C GLU A 569 -17.69 -2.16 44.16
N ARG A 570 -17.46 -1.54 43.00
CA ARG A 570 -18.17 -0.32 42.59
C ARG A 570 -19.60 -0.64 42.13
N SER A 571 -20.51 0.34 42.26
CA SER A 571 -21.88 0.23 41.73
C SER A 571 -21.90 -0.05 40.22
N ALA A 572 -22.95 -0.72 39.75
CA ALA A 572 -23.06 -1.13 38.34
C ALA A 572 -23.15 0.05 37.36
N SER A 573 -23.58 1.23 37.81
CA SER A 573 -23.56 2.48 37.03
C SER A 573 -22.13 3.00 36.89
N ARG A 574 -21.37 3.05 37.99
CA ARG A 574 -19.99 3.50 37.99
C ARG A 574 -19.07 2.61 37.15
N LYS A 575 -19.24 1.28 37.21
CA LYS A 575 -18.50 0.35 36.33
C LYS A 575 -18.80 0.60 34.85
N ARG A 576 -20.03 1.02 34.50
CA ARG A 576 -20.42 1.33 33.11
C ARG A 576 -19.77 2.62 32.61
N ALA A 577 -19.80 3.68 33.41
CA ALA A 577 -19.16 4.95 33.09
C ALA A 577 -17.63 4.78 32.92
N ASP A 578 -16.99 4.13 33.90
CA ASP A 578 -15.56 3.84 33.87
C ASP A 578 -15.18 3.03 32.61
N ASN A 579 -15.99 2.03 32.23
CA ASN A 579 -15.75 1.25 31.01
C ASN A 579 -15.90 2.07 29.72
N ARG A 580 -16.85 3.00 29.62
CA ARG A 580 -17.06 3.81 28.39
C ARG A 580 -15.91 4.78 28.15
N VAL A 581 -15.48 5.50 29.18
CA VAL A 581 -14.31 6.39 29.10
C VAL A 581 -13.09 5.59 28.69
N GLN A 582 -12.92 4.40 29.26
CA GLN A 582 -11.81 3.53 28.90
C GLN A 582 -11.91 2.94 27.50
N GLU A 583 -13.10 2.62 27.00
CA GLU A 583 -13.29 2.19 25.61
C GLU A 583 -12.87 3.31 24.65
N PHE A 584 -13.17 4.57 24.99
CA PHE A 584 -12.73 5.71 24.22
C PHE A 584 -11.21 5.90 24.26
N VAL A 585 -10.62 5.88 25.46
CA VAL A 585 -9.16 5.96 25.64
C VAL A 585 -8.44 4.80 24.98
N TRP A 586 -8.99 3.59 25.05
CA TRP A 586 -8.46 2.42 24.36
C TRP A 586 -8.52 2.59 22.83
N ALA A 587 -9.62 3.13 22.30
CA ALA A 587 -9.82 3.31 20.87
C ALA A 587 -8.92 4.38 20.26
N PHE A 588 -8.67 5.48 20.98
CA PHE A 588 -7.95 6.66 20.46
C PHE A 588 -6.58 6.90 21.09
N GLY A 589 -6.24 6.19 22.17
CA GLY A 589 -4.93 6.25 22.83
C GLY A 589 -4.54 7.68 23.20
N ALA A 590 -3.33 8.08 22.78
CA ALA A 590 -2.81 9.43 23.00
C ALA A 590 -3.59 10.53 22.25
N GLU A 591 -4.38 10.19 21.24
CA GLU A 591 -5.19 11.16 20.47
C GLU A 591 -6.57 11.41 21.10
N SER A 592 -6.91 10.75 22.22
CA SER A 592 -8.25 10.81 22.82
C SER A 592 -8.73 12.24 23.06
N GLU A 593 -7.90 13.10 23.66
CA GLU A 593 -8.23 14.51 23.91
C GLU A 593 -8.49 15.28 22.61
N GLU A 594 -7.65 15.11 21.60
CA GLU A 594 -7.80 15.77 20.30
C GLU A 594 -9.08 15.33 19.58
N GLN A 595 -9.44 14.04 19.69
CA GLN A 595 -10.67 13.51 19.10
C GLN A 595 -11.92 14.04 19.81
N ILE A 596 -11.89 14.21 21.14
CA ILE A 596 -12.97 14.88 21.89
C ILE A 596 -13.13 16.32 21.40
N GLU A 597 -12.04 17.08 21.32
CA GLU A 597 -12.07 18.47 20.83
C GLU A 597 -12.60 18.56 19.38
N LYS A 598 -12.21 17.61 18.54
CA LYS A 598 -12.68 17.53 17.15
C LYS A 598 -14.17 17.23 17.05
N GLN A 599 -14.69 16.33 17.89
CA GLN A 599 -16.13 16.05 18.00
C GLN A 599 -16.90 17.31 18.41
N ILE A 600 -16.39 18.04 19.42
CA ILE A 600 -16.97 19.33 19.86
C ILE A 600 -17.00 20.32 18.69
N LYS A 601 -15.89 20.51 17.97
CA LYS A 601 -15.83 21.41 16.80
C LYS A 601 -16.84 21.02 15.72
N LEU A 602 -16.98 19.73 15.42
CA LEU A 602 -17.96 19.23 14.44
C LEU A 602 -19.40 19.50 14.87
N GLN A 603 -19.71 19.33 16.16
CA GLN A 603 -21.03 19.64 16.70
C GLN A 603 -21.31 21.15 16.68
N ILE A 604 -20.33 22.00 17.01
CA ILE A 604 -20.42 23.45 16.86
C ILE A 604 -20.64 23.84 15.38
N GLU A 605 -19.98 23.17 14.43
CA GLU A 605 -20.18 23.42 13.00
C GLU A 605 -21.57 22.95 12.51
N GLN A 606 -22.10 21.87 13.08
CA GLN A 606 -23.48 21.45 12.84
C GLN A 606 -24.46 22.50 13.40
N LEU A 607 -24.18 23.06 14.59
CA LEU A 607 -24.92 24.18 15.19
C LEU A 607 -25.02 25.38 14.25
N LYS A 608 -23.94 25.71 13.53
CA LYS A 608 -23.96 26.76 12.50
C LYS A 608 -24.99 26.49 11.41
N LYS A 609 -25.25 25.22 11.09
CA LYS A 609 -26.14 24.79 10.00
C LYS A 609 -27.59 24.65 10.44
N THR A 610 -27.85 24.03 11.59
CA THR A 610 -29.22 23.75 12.06
C THR A 610 -29.77 24.83 13.00
N LYS A 611 -28.91 25.59 13.70
CA LYS A 611 -29.26 26.49 14.82
C LYS A 611 -30.08 25.82 15.94
N ASP A 612 -30.16 24.50 15.92
CA ASP A 612 -30.86 23.72 16.92
C ASP A 612 -29.92 23.49 18.10
N ILE A 613 -30.25 24.11 19.23
CA ILE A 613 -29.42 24.06 20.44
C ILE A 613 -29.81 22.86 21.32
N GLU A 614 -31.04 22.36 21.19
CA GLU A 614 -31.51 21.20 21.96
C GLU A 614 -30.70 19.94 21.59
N GLU A 615 -30.31 19.80 20.32
CA GLU A 615 -29.50 18.68 19.83
C GLU A 615 -28.07 18.63 20.42
N ILE A 616 -27.54 19.76 20.91
CA ILE A 616 -26.19 19.87 21.52
C ILE A 616 -26.24 19.75 23.03
N MET A 617 -27.30 20.21 23.68
CA MET A 617 -27.47 20.05 25.13
C MET A 617 -27.51 18.56 25.51
N HIS A 618 -28.00 17.71 24.60
CA HIS A 618 -28.05 16.26 24.78
C HIS A 618 -26.91 15.49 24.06
N GLY A 619 -26.17 16.16 23.16
CA GLY A 619 -25.19 15.52 22.27
C GLY A 619 -25.84 14.56 21.26
N ARG A 620 -25.13 14.18 20.19
CA ARG A 620 -25.60 13.14 19.23
C ARG A 620 -25.75 11.74 19.86
N TRP A 621 -25.40 11.59 21.12
CA TRP A 621 -25.37 10.34 21.86
C TRP A 621 -26.52 10.40 22.86
N ALA A 622 -27.74 10.13 22.43
CA ALA A 622 -28.97 10.14 23.25
C ALA A 622 -28.97 9.13 24.43
N HIS A 623 -27.80 8.58 24.78
CA HIS A 623 -27.55 7.58 25.81
C HIS A 623 -26.33 7.93 26.70
N MET A 624 -25.86 9.18 26.71
CA MET A 624 -24.84 9.65 27.67
C MET A 624 -25.38 9.50 29.10
N ASP A 625 -24.57 8.92 29.99
CA ASP A 625 -24.94 8.83 31.41
C ASP A 625 -24.77 10.18 32.12
N GLU A 626 -25.19 10.28 33.38
CA GLU A 626 -25.23 11.59 34.06
C GLU A 626 -23.84 12.21 34.27
N PHE A 627 -22.77 11.41 34.30
CA PHE A 627 -21.40 11.90 34.45
C PHE A 627 -20.86 12.45 33.13
N ASP A 628 -21.07 11.72 32.04
CA ASP A 628 -20.72 12.17 30.69
C ASP A 628 -21.48 13.45 30.34
N GLN A 629 -22.76 13.55 30.75
CA GLN A 629 -23.57 14.76 30.56
C GLN A 629 -22.98 15.96 31.34
N ASP A 630 -22.51 15.77 32.57
CA ASP A 630 -21.94 16.86 33.39
C ASP A 630 -20.59 17.38 32.83
N GLU A 631 -19.75 16.48 32.33
CA GLU A 631 -18.46 16.80 31.68
C GLU A 631 -18.67 17.42 30.29
N TRP A 632 -19.66 16.93 29.55
CA TRP A 632 -20.10 17.56 28.31
C TRP A 632 -20.60 18.99 28.53
N LEU A 633 -21.45 19.20 29.54
CA LEU A 633 -21.92 20.52 29.93
C LEU A 633 -20.76 21.42 30.38
N GLU A 634 -19.72 20.88 31.01
CA GLU A 634 -18.51 21.62 31.39
C GLU A 634 -17.75 22.14 30.15
N HIS A 635 -17.51 21.28 29.16
CA HIS A 635 -16.88 21.71 27.93
C HIS A 635 -17.73 22.71 27.14
N LEU A 636 -19.06 22.59 27.17
CA LEU A 636 -19.95 23.61 26.62
C LEU A 636 -19.81 24.97 27.33
N GLU A 637 -19.62 24.98 28.66
CA GLU A 637 -19.33 26.20 29.42
C GLU A 637 -17.98 26.83 28.99
N GLU A 638 -16.92 26.03 28.81
CA GLU A 638 -15.62 26.54 28.37
C GLU A 638 -15.68 27.20 26.98
N HIS A 639 -16.57 26.70 26.10
CA HIS A 639 -16.80 27.21 24.75
C HIS A 639 -18.01 28.15 24.63
N LEU A 640 -18.63 28.56 25.73
CA LEU A 640 -19.90 29.32 25.76
C LEU A 640 -19.88 30.54 24.83
N LYS A 641 -18.83 31.37 24.89
CA LYS A 641 -18.72 32.57 24.05
C LYS A 641 -18.64 32.28 22.57
N GLU A 642 -17.95 31.20 22.20
CA GLU A 642 -17.85 30.76 20.81
C GLU A 642 -19.22 30.29 20.32
N ILE A 643 -19.95 29.54 21.16
CA ILE A 643 -21.31 29.08 20.87
C ILE A 643 -22.29 30.25 20.73
N VAL A 644 -22.18 31.28 21.57
CA VAL A 644 -23.02 32.50 21.51
C VAL A 644 -22.76 33.30 20.24
N ASN A 645 -21.48 33.55 19.93
CA ASN A 645 -21.08 34.27 18.72
C ASN A 645 -21.59 33.57 17.43
N ILE A 646 -21.81 32.26 17.50
CA ILE A 646 -22.24 31.42 16.39
C ILE A 646 -23.77 31.28 16.32
N SER A 647 -24.41 31.01 17.45
CA SER A 647 -25.87 30.77 17.52
C SER A 647 -26.68 32.06 17.46
N GLY A 648 -26.08 33.19 17.82
CA GLY A 648 -26.77 34.47 17.95
C GLY A 648 -27.72 34.55 19.15
N LYS A 649 -27.72 33.55 20.04
CA LYS A 649 -28.43 33.61 21.33
C LYS A 649 -27.66 34.44 22.33
N ASP A 650 -28.38 35.05 23.27
CA ASP A 650 -27.79 35.80 24.37
C ASP A 650 -26.95 34.88 25.29
N VAL A 651 -25.80 35.39 25.77
CA VAL A 651 -24.86 34.64 26.61
C VAL A 651 -25.51 34.22 27.92
N HIS A 652 -26.34 35.08 28.51
CA HIS A 652 -26.99 34.78 29.79
C HIS A 652 -28.08 33.73 29.61
N THR A 653 -28.84 33.77 28.51
CA THR A 653 -29.86 32.75 28.20
C THR A 653 -29.22 31.38 28.02
N LEU A 654 -28.16 31.27 27.22
CA LEU A 654 -27.52 29.98 26.98
C LEU A 654 -26.81 29.43 28.24
N ALA A 655 -26.17 30.31 29.01
CA ALA A 655 -25.60 29.93 30.30
C ALA A 655 -26.67 29.47 31.29
N ALA A 656 -27.85 30.09 31.28
CA ALA A 656 -28.98 29.69 32.12
C ALA A 656 -29.54 28.33 31.70
N ASP A 657 -29.65 28.05 30.39
CA ASP A 657 -30.08 26.76 29.87
C ASP A 657 -29.10 25.64 30.27
N ILE A 658 -27.79 25.87 30.14
CA ILE A 658 -26.73 24.91 30.54
C ILE A 658 -26.79 24.62 32.05
N GLU A 659 -26.93 25.66 32.86
CA GLU A 659 -27.03 25.52 34.32
C GLU A 659 -28.33 24.80 34.74
N MET A 660 -29.44 25.04 34.03
CA MET A 660 -30.71 24.36 34.27
C MET A 660 -30.61 22.86 33.96
N HIS A 661 -30.05 22.51 32.80
CA HIS A 661 -29.85 21.11 32.43
C HIS A 661 -28.91 20.41 33.40
N ARG A 662 -27.85 21.09 33.84
CA ARG A 662 -26.93 20.58 34.87
C ARG A 662 -27.65 20.28 36.20
N ARG A 663 -28.61 21.12 36.60
CA ARG A 663 -29.45 20.84 37.79
C ARG A 663 -30.30 19.60 37.61
N GLU A 664 -30.95 19.42 36.46
CA GLU A 664 -31.74 18.21 36.18
C GLU A 664 -30.87 16.95 36.24
N VAL A 665 -29.66 17.01 35.68
CA VAL A 665 -28.67 15.93 35.75
C VAL A 665 -28.29 15.65 37.20
N HIS A 666 -28.01 16.69 37.99
CA HIS A 666 -27.67 16.55 39.41
C HIS A 666 -28.84 16.00 40.25
N GLU A 667 -30.07 16.39 39.97
CA GLU A 667 -31.27 15.87 40.64
C GLU A 667 -31.53 14.40 40.28
N ARG A 668 -31.29 13.98 39.03
CA ARG A 668 -31.30 12.57 38.65
C ARG A 668 -30.24 11.78 39.39
N ILE A 669 -29.00 12.27 39.44
CA ILE A 669 -27.90 11.65 40.21
C ILE A 669 -28.29 11.53 41.68
N ALA A 670 -28.83 12.59 42.29
CA ALA A 670 -29.22 12.57 43.70
C ALA A 670 -30.35 11.58 44.00
N ARG A 671 -31.23 11.33 43.02
CA ARG A 671 -32.36 10.39 43.14
C ARG A 671 -31.94 8.94 42.90
N GLU A 672 -31.12 8.69 41.90
CA GLU A 672 -30.71 7.33 41.48
C GLU A 672 -29.46 6.84 42.22
N HIS A 673 -28.56 7.75 42.59
CA HIS A 673 -27.27 7.48 43.23
C HIS A 673 -26.94 8.53 44.32
N PRO A 674 -27.66 8.53 45.46
CA PRO A 674 -27.51 9.54 46.52
C PRO A 674 -26.10 9.59 47.13
N GLU A 675 -25.37 8.47 47.15
CA GLU A 675 -23.96 8.39 47.57
C GLU A 675 -22.97 9.17 46.67
N LEU A 676 -23.36 9.54 45.44
CA LEU A 676 -22.51 10.26 44.49
C LEU A 676 -22.78 11.77 44.48
N ALA A 677 -23.95 12.21 44.95
CA ALA A 677 -24.36 13.62 44.93
C ALA A 677 -23.37 14.55 45.67
N GLU A 678 -22.86 14.11 46.82
CA GLU A 678 -21.90 14.88 47.62
C GLU A 678 -20.53 15.01 46.92
N ARG A 679 -20.09 13.97 46.21
CA ARG A 679 -18.85 14.00 45.41
C ARG A 679 -18.99 14.88 44.16
N PHE A 680 -20.16 14.93 43.53
CA PHE A 680 -20.43 15.85 42.43
C PHE A 680 -20.39 17.31 42.88
N ALA A 681 -20.96 17.62 44.05
CA ALA A 681 -20.86 18.96 44.62
C ALA A 681 -19.39 19.36 44.89
N GLN A 682 -18.56 18.42 45.33
CA GLN A 682 -17.11 18.64 45.51
C GLN A 682 -16.37 18.80 44.17
N ARG A 683 -16.65 17.97 43.15
CA ARG A 683 -16.08 18.10 41.80
C ARG A 683 -16.42 19.47 41.22
N ARG A 684 -17.67 19.93 41.35
CA ARG A 684 -18.10 21.25 40.86
C ARG A 684 -17.29 22.38 41.45
N HIS A 685 -16.92 22.30 42.72
CA HIS A 685 -16.04 23.30 43.34
C HIS A 685 -14.67 23.38 42.68
N LEU A 686 -14.10 22.24 42.25
CA LEU A 686 -12.84 22.20 41.51
C LEU A 686 -13.01 22.73 40.08
N LEU A 687 -14.10 22.38 39.41
CA LEU A 687 -14.40 22.87 38.05
C LEU A 687 -14.62 24.39 38.03
N ASP A 688 -15.33 24.93 39.01
CA ASP A 688 -15.51 26.37 39.17
C ASP A 688 -14.18 27.09 39.36
N LYS A 689 -13.23 26.47 40.06
CA LYS A 689 -11.87 27.00 40.21
C LYS A 689 -11.12 26.99 38.87
N HIS A 690 -11.22 25.89 38.13
CA HIS A 690 -10.59 25.72 36.82
C HIS A 690 -11.15 26.68 35.75
N LEU A 691 -12.48 26.83 35.72
CA LEU A 691 -13.19 27.77 34.85
C LEU A 691 -12.84 29.23 35.18
N LYS A 692 -12.70 29.56 36.48
CA LYS A 692 -12.23 30.87 36.94
C LYS A 692 -10.80 31.17 36.48
N GLU A 693 -9.93 30.16 36.43
CA GLU A 693 -8.54 30.29 35.96
C GLU A 693 -8.46 30.43 34.43
N ARG A 694 -9.20 29.61 33.66
CA ARG A 694 -9.12 29.59 32.19
C ARG A 694 -10.01 30.63 31.49
N ARG A 695 -11.22 30.87 31.96
CA ARG A 695 -12.24 31.72 31.33
C ARG A 695 -12.96 32.59 32.40
N PRO A 696 -12.26 33.54 33.04
CA PRO A 696 -12.77 34.28 34.21
C PRO A 696 -14.06 35.08 33.97
N GLU A 697 -14.30 35.51 32.72
CA GLU A 697 -15.52 36.25 32.35
C GLU A 697 -16.74 35.33 32.25
N VAL A 698 -16.58 34.08 31.79
CA VAL A 698 -17.65 33.08 31.74
C VAL A 698 -18.01 32.64 33.15
N TYR A 699 -16.99 32.42 33.99
CA TYR A 699 -17.18 32.10 35.41
C TYR A 699 -18.05 33.14 36.13
N ARG A 700 -17.81 34.45 35.91
CA ARG A 700 -18.62 35.52 36.52
C ARG A 700 -20.10 35.45 36.13
N ILE A 701 -20.40 35.13 34.87
CA ILE A 701 -21.77 35.01 34.36
C ILE A 701 -22.49 33.85 35.04
N ILE A 702 -21.84 32.69 35.13
CA ILE A 702 -22.42 31.48 35.76
C ILE A 702 -22.65 31.69 37.26
N VAL A 703 -21.70 32.29 37.97
CA VAL A 703 -21.86 32.60 39.41
C VAL A 703 -23.02 33.56 39.65
N GLN A 704 -23.16 34.61 38.83
CA GLN A 704 -24.29 35.55 38.94
C GLN A 704 -25.65 34.87 38.71
N LEU A 705 -25.75 33.94 37.75
CA LEU A 705 -26.97 33.18 37.49
C LEU A 705 -27.34 32.28 38.68
N ARG A 706 -26.35 31.70 39.38
CA ARG A 706 -26.57 30.88 40.58
C ARG A 706 -27.07 31.69 41.76
N GLU A 707 -26.49 32.87 41.99
CA GLU A 707 -26.90 33.76 43.07
C GLU A 707 -28.30 34.32 42.84
N GLY A 708 -28.65 34.66 41.59
CA GLY A 708 -30.00 35.11 41.23
C GLY A 708 -31.09 34.05 41.39
N ASN A 709 -30.75 32.76 41.22
CA ASN A 709 -31.68 31.64 41.37
C ASN A 709 -31.74 31.04 42.79
N LYS A 710 -30.96 31.54 43.77
CA LYS A 710 -31.11 31.19 45.20
C LYS A 710 -32.19 32.02 45.91
N HIS A 711 -32.70 33.07 45.25
CA HIS A 711 -33.72 33.98 45.76
C HIS A 711 -35.09 33.86 45.05
N LYS A 712 -35.22 32.88 44.16
CA LYS A 712 -36.49 32.40 43.58
C LYS A 712 -36.72 30.98 44.06
#